data_AF-A0A6N7QBA1-F1
#
_entry.id   AF-A0A6N7QBA1-F1
#
_cell.length_a   1.000
_cell.length_b   1.000
_cell.length_c   1.000
_cell.angle_alpha   90.00
_cell.angle_beta   90.00
_cell.angle_gamma   90.00
#
_symmetry.space_group_name_H-M   'P 1'
#
loop_
_entity.id
_entity.type
_entity.pdbx_description
1 polymer ?
#
loop_
_entity_poly.entity_id
_entity_poly.type
_entity_poly.pdbx_seq_one_letter_code
_entity_poly.pdbx_strand_id
1 'polypeptide(L)'
;MSAGLPARLKTALFLTLRAGFRALPLSQAQRDRLRARFLERHADLVPPPPRGQVGGGFGERRARARADERAIGHVSSQQAPLPTLLPATVVAFYLPQFHPIPENDAWWGTGFTEWRNVTRALPQFEGHVQPRLPADLGFYDLRNPDSMRQQVALAKQYGIGAFCFYFYWFGGKTLLETPLRQWLDDPTLELPFCLCWANEQWSRRWDGRGDDVLMAQAHSAQDDLDFIAHVADYLRDPRCLRVDGRPMLLVYRPHLLPDPQATATRWRDWCRAHGIGELHLAYVQGFERPDPRDIGFDAAVEFPPNMSNPRSLAADQHLLNPNYSGAVLDWRALAAEIAARPLPDYLLYPGVNPGWDNEARRPGAGRVYLHASPRGYEDWLRTTIHTRLQGRRAEQRLVFVNAWNEWAEGAVLEPDARLGHAYLDATRRALAPLQARDTAPHAVIHAWYPQVLPELLAQLAASNLPWRLLVTTSPEQADAVRTHLHACAFPFEVMVLENRGRDILPFLHAAERLLRDGVDVVLKLHTKRSTHLHNGDAWRSELLQRLAGADRAARVLQAFAQEPALGLVAPEGHLLPLAEFWGGNRAAADYLLRRTGHRDTRLAQAQFISGSMFWARLQALRPLLDSGLCPSEFEPEQGQLDATLAHAVERLVAPLAERVGYRVTTVADLLGQPPPVSADYAYAQRSS
;
A
#
# COMPACT_ATOMS: atom_id res chain seq x y z
N MET A 1 -37.15 32.10 7.56
CA MET A 1 -36.50 30.91 8.17
C MET A 1 -37.09 29.66 7.51
N SER A 2 -36.45 29.15 6.45
CA SER A 2 -36.91 27.95 5.75
C SER A 2 -36.51 26.72 6.56
N ALA A 3 -37.47 25.96 7.07
CA ALA A 3 -37.22 24.67 7.70
C ALA A 3 -36.61 23.72 6.67
N GLY A 4 -35.30 23.51 6.73
CA GLY A 4 -34.60 22.59 5.82
C GLY A 4 -35.11 21.16 5.97
N LEU A 5 -35.14 20.41 4.87
CA LEU A 5 -35.45 18.97 4.87
C LEU A 5 -34.65 18.22 5.96
N PRO A 6 -35.29 17.34 6.76
CA PRO A 6 -34.60 16.52 7.74
C PRO A 6 -33.43 15.73 7.10
N ALA A 7 -32.31 15.59 7.81
CA ALA A 7 -31.09 14.96 7.27
C ALA A 7 -31.32 13.55 6.70
N ARG A 8 -32.24 12.77 7.29
CA ARG A 8 -32.64 11.44 6.79
C ARG A 8 -33.37 11.51 5.44
N LEU A 9 -34.27 12.47 5.27
CA LEU A 9 -34.99 12.72 4.01
C LEU A 9 -34.05 13.23 2.91
N LYS A 10 -33.12 14.15 3.24
CA LYS A 10 -32.06 14.57 2.32
C LYS A 10 -31.21 13.40 1.85
N THR A 11 -30.83 12.52 2.78
CA THR A 11 -30.04 11.31 2.47
C THR A 11 -30.79 10.35 1.56
N ALA A 12 -32.05 10.04 1.86
CA ALA A 12 -32.87 9.18 1.02
C ALA A 12 -33.09 9.76 -0.38
N LEU A 13 -33.39 11.06 -0.47
CA LEU A 13 -33.55 11.77 -1.74
C LEU A 13 -32.26 11.74 -2.56
N PHE A 14 -31.11 12.07 -1.96
CA PHE A 14 -29.82 12.04 -2.63
C PHE A 14 -29.44 10.64 -3.13
N LEU A 15 -29.64 9.60 -2.31
CA LEU A 15 -29.36 8.21 -2.72
C LEU A 15 -30.27 7.77 -3.87
N THR A 16 -31.54 8.18 -3.86
CA THR A 16 -32.50 7.90 -4.94
C THR A 16 -32.11 8.61 -6.23
N LEU A 17 -31.79 9.91 -6.15
CA LEU A 17 -31.28 10.68 -7.29
C LEU A 17 -29.99 10.08 -7.84
N ARG A 18 -29.07 9.66 -6.96
CA ARG A 18 -27.80 9.01 -7.34
C ARG A 18 -28.03 7.66 -8.01
N ALA A 19 -28.98 6.86 -7.53
CA ALA A 19 -29.32 5.58 -8.13
C ALA A 19 -29.95 5.77 -9.52
N GLY A 20 -30.93 6.67 -9.65
CA GLY A 20 -31.53 7.03 -10.93
C GLY A 20 -30.48 7.56 -11.92
N PHE A 21 -29.60 8.47 -11.46
CA PHE A 21 -28.51 9.00 -12.26
C PHE A 21 -27.53 7.92 -12.77
N ARG A 22 -27.23 6.90 -11.94
CA ARG A 22 -26.39 5.75 -12.33
C ARG A 22 -27.07 4.82 -13.34
N ALA A 23 -28.39 4.76 -13.36
CA ALA A 23 -29.16 3.93 -14.27
C ALA A 23 -29.36 4.55 -15.66
N LEU A 24 -29.10 5.86 -15.82
CA LEU A 24 -29.22 6.52 -17.12
C LEU A 24 -28.13 6.02 -18.10
N PRO A 25 -28.49 5.73 -19.38
CA PRO A 25 -27.56 5.26 -20.42
C PRO A 25 -26.71 6.42 -20.98
N LEU A 26 -26.00 7.12 -20.10
CA LEU A 26 -25.15 8.25 -20.45
C LEU A 26 -23.71 7.79 -20.62
N SER A 27 -22.99 8.41 -21.56
CA SER A 27 -21.54 8.27 -21.66
C SER A 27 -20.87 8.78 -20.38
N GLN A 28 -19.65 8.30 -20.09
CA GLN A 28 -18.95 8.69 -18.88
C GLN A 28 -18.70 10.21 -18.83
N ALA A 29 -18.32 10.82 -19.96
CA ALA A 29 -18.15 12.26 -20.08
C ALA A 29 -19.44 13.06 -19.80
N GLN A 30 -20.60 12.57 -20.26
CA GLN A 30 -21.90 13.18 -19.95
C GLN A 30 -22.23 13.09 -18.46
N ARG A 31 -21.94 11.95 -17.82
CA ARG A 31 -22.13 11.78 -16.38
C ARG A 31 -21.25 12.74 -15.58
N ASP A 32 -19.98 12.90 -15.95
CA ASP A 32 -19.08 13.79 -15.22
C ASP A 32 -19.53 15.26 -15.30
N ARG A 33 -19.95 15.74 -16.48
CA ARG A 33 -20.51 17.09 -16.64
C ARG A 33 -21.78 17.32 -15.82
N LEU A 34 -22.73 16.38 -15.87
CA LEU A 34 -23.99 16.50 -15.12
C LEU A 34 -23.76 16.46 -13.61
N ARG A 35 -22.84 15.59 -13.15
CA ARG A 35 -22.44 15.52 -11.74
C ARG A 35 -21.83 16.84 -11.27
N ALA A 36 -20.92 17.44 -12.04
CA ALA A 36 -20.32 18.73 -11.71
C ALA A 36 -21.40 19.82 -11.55
N ARG A 37 -22.29 19.95 -12.54
CA ARG A 37 -23.41 20.92 -12.50
C ARG A 37 -24.37 20.69 -11.32
N PHE A 38 -24.64 19.43 -10.97
CA PHE A 38 -25.47 19.10 -9.82
C PHE A 38 -24.82 19.55 -8.52
N LEU A 39 -23.52 19.25 -8.34
CA LEU A 39 -22.78 19.63 -7.14
C LEU A 39 -22.64 21.15 -7.00
N GLU A 40 -22.50 21.89 -8.12
CA GLU A 40 -22.49 23.36 -8.09
C GLU A 40 -23.83 23.96 -7.62
N ARG A 41 -24.96 23.38 -8.05
CA ARG A 41 -26.29 23.95 -7.79
C ARG A 41 -26.99 23.41 -6.55
N HIS A 42 -26.65 22.19 -6.13
CA HIS A 42 -27.38 21.43 -5.11
C HIS A 42 -26.46 20.77 -4.08
N ALA A 43 -25.32 21.41 -3.77
CA ALA A 43 -24.40 20.94 -2.74
C ALA A 43 -25.08 20.70 -1.38
N ASP A 44 -26.12 21.48 -1.06
CA ASP A 44 -26.89 21.42 0.18
C ASP A 44 -27.81 20.19 0.30
N LEU A 45 -28.05 19.50 -0.82
CA LEU A 45 -28.75 18.21 -0.87
C LEU A 45 -27.80 17.03 -0.66
N VAL A 46 -26.48 17.25 -0.73
CA VAL A 46 -25.48 16.20 -0.46
C VAL A 46 -25.45 15.93 1.04
N PRO A 47 -25.65 14.68 1.48
CA PRO A 47 -25.60 14.34 2.90
C PRO A 47 -24.23 14.65 3.50
N PRO A 48 -24.16 15.06 4.78
CA PRO A 48 -22.88 15.24 5.44
C PRO A 48 -22.10 13.90 5.41
N PRO A 49 -20.77 13.94 5.22
CA PRO A 49 -19.98 12.72 5.16
C PRO A 49 -20.09 11.95 6.49
N PRO A 50 -20.05 10.60 6.45
CA PRO A 50 -19.99 9.79 7.65
C PRO A 50 -18.84 10.26 8.55
N ARG A 51 -19.14 10.60 9.80
CA ARG A 51 -18.14 11.04 10.78
C ARG A 51 -17.63 9.84 11.58
N GLY A 52 -16.33 9.84 11.86
CA GLY A 52 -15.72 8.87 12.76
C GLY A 52 -16.23 9.01 14.20
N GLN A 53 -15.86 8.06 15.03
CA GLN A 53 -16.29 7.96 16.41
C GLN A 53 -15.35 8.79 17.30
N VAL A 54 -15.94 9.62 18.17
CA VAL A 54 -15.22 10.45 19.16
C VAL A 54 -15.56 9.94 20.55
N GLY A 55 -14.53 9.76 21.38
CA GLY A 55 -14.71 9.31 22.78
C GLY A 55 -14.85 7.79 22.93
N GLY A 56 -14.34 7.31 24.08
CA GLY A 56 -14.31 5.91 24.48
C GLY A 56 -13.06 5.64 25.31
N GLY A 57 -13.20 4.95 26.45
CA GLY A 57 -12.10 4.59 27.36
C GLY A 57 -11.11 3.56 26.80
N PHE A 58 -10.86 3.62 25.49
CA PHE A 58 -9.91 2.78 24.78
C PHE A 58 -8.53 3.42 24.99
N GLY A 59 -7.63 2.72 25.66
CA GLY A 59 -6.24 3.17 25.78
C GLY A 59 -5.66 3.39 24.39
N GLU A 60 -5.06 4.55 24.17
CA GLU A 60 -4.41 4.88 22.90
C GLU A 60 -3.33 3.84 22.62
N ARG A 61 -3.51 3.04 21.55
CA ARG A 61 -2.56 1.96 21.22
C ARG A 61 -1.38 2.44 20.40
N ARG A 62 -1.49 3.61 19.76
CA ARG A 62 -0.35 4.21 19.07
C ARG A 62 0.46 5.03 20.06
N ALA A 63 1.76 4.77 20.10
CA ALA A 63 2.69 5.70 20.72
C ALA A 63 2.61 7.06 19.99
N ARG A 64 2.13 8.12 20.66
CA ARG A 64 2.20 9.51 20.18
C ARG A 64 3.65 10.05 20.10
N ALA A 65 4.65 9.19 20.36
CA ALA A 65 6.01 9.57 20.65
C ALA A 65 6.95 9.55 19.43
N ARG A 66 6.62 8.83 18.34
CA ARG A 66 7.53 8.69 17.18
C ARG A 66 6.82 8.42 15.85
N ALA A 67 7.30 9.05 14.78
CA ALA A 67 6.80 8.92 13.41
C ALA A 67 7.75 8.16 12.47
N ASP A 68 8.97 7.88 12.92
CA ASP A 68 10.08 7.28 12.18
C ASP A 68 10.26 5.78 12.47
N GLU A 69 9.35 5.18 13.25
CA GLU A 69 9.49 3.78 13.66
C GLU A 69 9.30 2.84 12.47
N ARG A 70 10.24 1.89 12.31
CA ARG A 70 10.15 0.83 11.33
C ARG A 70 8.97 -0.09 11.65
N ALA A 71 8.10 -0.29 10.66
CA ALA A 71 6.97 -1.21 10.78
C ALA A 71 7.34 -2.63 10.31
N ILE A 72 6.47 -3.60 10.61
CA ILE A 72 6.45 -4.87 9.87
C ILE A 72 6.34 -4.54 8.37
N GLY A 73 7.18 -5.19 7.56
CA GLY A 73 7.29 -4.93 6.12
C GLY A 73 8.38 -3.92 5.75
N HIS A 74 9.11 -3.34 6.72
CA HIS A 74 10.27 -2.51 6.41
C HIS A 74 11.34 -3.30 5.63
N VAL A 75 11.78 -2.74 4.51
CA VAL A 75 12.86 -3.28 3.67
C VAL A 75 14.03 -2.32 3.68
N SER A 76 15.20 -2.77 4.13
CA SER A 76 16.45 -2.01 3.96
C SER A 76 16.86 -1.99 2.49
N SER A 77 17.67 -1.00 2.09
CA SER A 77 18.25 -0.98 0.74
C SER A 77 18.92 -2.32 0.41
N GLN A 78 18.60 -2.88 -0.76
CA GLN A 78 19.15 -4.13 -1.24
C GLN A 78 19.50 -4.01 -2.72
N GLN A 79 20.69 -4.47 -3.09
CA GLN A 79 21.06 -4.64 -4.48
C GLN A 79 20.61 -6.01 -4.96
N ALA A 80 19.74 -6.04 -5.95
CA ALA A 80 19.28 -7.26 -6.59
C ALA A 80 19.15 -7.00 -8.10
N PRO A 81 19.49 -7.99 -8.94
CA PRO A 81 19.42 -7.81 -10.39
C PRO A 81 17.97 -7.64 -10.85
N LEU A 82 17.79 -6.81 -11.86
CA LEU A 82 16.57 -6.75 -12.66
C LEU A 82 16.58 -7.85 -13.72
N PRO A 83 15.40 -8.26 -14.24
CA PRO A 83 15.34 -9.10 -15.44
C PRO A 83 16.10 -8.45 -16.61
N THR A 84 16.78 -9.26 -17.42
CA THR A 84 17.55 -8.78 -18.59
C THR A 84 16.68 -7.99 -19.58
N LEU A 85 15.42 -8.41 -19.73
CA LEU A 85 14.41 -7.70 -20.50
C LEU A 85 13.24 -7.37 -19.57
N LEU A 86 12.94 -6.08 -19.43
CA LEU A 86 11.79 -5.65 -18.65
C LEU A 86 10.49 -5.90 -19.44
N PRO A 87 9.43 -6.43 -18.80
CA PRO A 87 8.17 -6.71 -19.47
C PRO A 87 7.37 -5.44 -19.85
N ALA A 88 7.68 -4.31 -19.22
CA ALA A 88 7.09 -3.00 -19.44
C ALA A 88 8.03 -1.90 -18.92
N THR A 89 7.89 -0.68 -19.44
CA THR A 89 8.54 0.54 -18.93
C THR A 89 7.66 1.15 -17.84
N VAL A 90 8.17 1.20 -16.61
CA VAL A 90 7.49 1.89 -15.50
C VAL A 90 7.86 3.37 -15.52
N VAL A 91 6.87 4.25 -15.67
CA VAL A 91 7.04 5.71 -15.75
C VAL A 91 6.47 6.33 -14.48
N ALA A 92 7.30 6.96 -13.64
CA ALA A 92 6.81 7.58 -12.40
C ALA A 92 6.60 9.09 -12.58
N PHE A 93 5.44 9.61 -12.18
CA PHE A 93 5.22 11.06 -12.11
C PHE A 93 6.18 11.68 -11.10
N TYR A 94 6.74 12.85 -11.44
CA TYR A 94 7.77 13.53 -10.65
C TYR A 94 7.36 14.97 -10.37
N LEU A 95 7.33 15.34 -9.09
CA LEU A 95 7.03 16.68 -8.61
C LEU A 95 8.33 17.48 -8.41
N PRO A 96 8.52 18.61 -9.13
CA PRO A 96 9.72 19.45 -8.97
C PRO A 96 9.67 20.37 -7.74
N GLN A 97 8.58 20.41 -6.97
CA GLN A 97 8.31 21.36 -5.88
C GLN A 97 9.03 21.04 -4.53
N PHE A 98 10.31 20.65 -4.61
CA PHE A 98 11.18 20.46 -3.44
C PHE A 98 12.36 21.45 -3.45
N HIS A 99 12.08 22.69 -3.84
CA HIS A 99 13.00 23.81 -3.73
C HIS A 99 12.20 25.13 -3.64
N PRO A 100 12.72 26.16 -2.96
CA PRO A 100 12.06 27.45 -2.89
C PRO A 100 12.16 28.20 -4.23
N ILE A 101 11.12 28.95 -4.56
CA ILE A 101 11.09 29.94 -5.64
C ILE A 101 10.47 31.24 -5.12
N PRO A 102 10.80 32.42 -5.71
CA PRO A 102 10.31 33.71 -5.23
C PRO A 102 8.78 33.80 -5.10
N GLU A 103 8.05 33.22 -6.06
CA GLU A 103 6.59 33.20 -6.09
C GLU A 103 6.01 32.44 -4.90
N ASN A 104 6.51 31.22 -4.66
CA ASN A 104 6.08 30.36 -3.57
C ASN A 104 6.37 30.99 -2.20
N ASP A 105 7.53 31.64 -2.08
CA ASP A 105 7.92 32.37 -0.88
C ASP A 105 6.99 33.55 -0.61
N ALA A 106 6.58 34.29 -1.65
CA ALA A 106 5.62 35.37 -1.54
C ALA A 106 4.22 34.88 -1.16
N TRP A 107 3.81 33.69 -1.64
CA TRP A 107 2.46 33.16 -1.44
C TRP A 107 2.28 32.38 -0.13
N TRP A 108 3.31 31.65 0.29
CA TRP A 108 3.23 30.70 1.42
C TRP A 108 4.30 30.91 2.50
N GLY A 109 5.11 31.97 2.36
CA GLY A 109 6.14 32.40 3.29
C GLY A 109 7.53 31.88 2.92
N THR A 110 8.56 32.67 3.23
CA THR A 110 9.97 32.45 2.89
C THR A 110 10.44 31.00 3.08
N GLY A 111 11.16 30.47 2.10
CA GLY A 111 11.68 29.10 2.08
C GLY A 111 10.61 28.03 1.93
N PHE A 112 9.51 28.30 1.22
CA PHE A 112 8.44 27.30 1.06
C PHE A 112 8.90 26.15 0.15
N THR A 113 8.71 24.92 0.64
CA THR A 113 8.75 23.68 -0.13
C THR A 113 7.64 22.76 0.36
N GLU A 114 7.34 21.69 -0.38
CA GLU A 114 6.33 20.72 0.07
C GLU A 114 6.70 20.04 1.40
N TRP A 115 7.98 20.02 1.79
CA TRP A 115 8.40 19.55 3.11
C TRP A 115 7.74 20.30 4.27
N ARG A 116 7.39 21.58 4.08
CA ARG A 116 6.66 22.37 5.09
C ARG A 116 5.26 21.80 5.35
N ASN A 117 4.60 21.25 4.33
CA ASN A 117 3.28 20.61 4.45
C ASN A 117 3.40 19.20 5.04
N VAL A 118 4.39 18.43 4.59
CA VAL A 118 4.64 17.05 5.07
C VAL A 118 4.94 17.03 6.57
N THR A 119 5.84 17.91 7.04
CA THR A 119 6.32 17.90 8.44
C THR A 119 5.29 18.38 9.46
N ARG A 120 4.30 19.19 9.05
CA ARG A 120 3.23 19.68 9.92
C ARG A 120 2.03 18.73 10.01
N ALA A 121 1.96 17.73 9.15
CA ALA A 121 0.81 16.83 9.07
C ALA A 121 0.69 16.02 10.37
N LEU A 122 -0.54 15.90 10.88
CA LEU A 122 -0.83 15.16 12.11
C LEU A 122 -1.83 14.03 11.85
N PRO A 123 -1.75 12.92 12.61
CA PRO A 123 -2.76 11.87 12.58
C PRO A 123 -4.14 12.40 12.96
N GLN A 124 -5.14 12.09 12.14
CA GLN A 124 -6.53 12.49 12.41
C GLN A 124 -7.34 11.40 13.13
N PHE A 125 -6.91 10.13 13.03
CA PHE A 125 -7.56 8.97 13.62
C PHE A 125 -6.53 7.88 13.96
N GLU A 126 -6.92 6.89 14.77
CA GLU A 126 -6.04 5.79 15.17
C GLU A 126 -5.55 5.00 13.95
N GLY A 127 -4.23 4.76 13.88
CA GLY A 127 -3.60 4.09 12.73
C GLY A 127 -3.34 4.97 11.51
N HIS A 128 -3.68 6.27 11.54
CA HIS A 128 -3.36 7.22 10.47
C HIS A 128 -1.85 7.53 10.47
N VAL A 129 -1.17 7.21 9.36
CA VAL A 129 0.28 7.36 9.18
C VAL A 129 0.64 8.78 8.75
N GLN A 130 0.57 9.72 9.69
CA GLN A 130 1.10 11.08 9.53
C GLN A 130 1.93 11.49 10.77
N PRO A 131 2.93 12.39 10.61
CA PRO A 131 3.56 12.74 9.34
C PRO A 131 4.28 11.53 8.73
N ARG A 132 4.35 11.44 7.39
CA ARG A 132 5.19 10.46 6.69
C ARG A 132 6.57 11.09 6.42
N LEU A 133 7.62 10.48 6.95
CA LEU A 133 8.98 11.05 6.91
C LEU A 133 9.87 10.34 5.88
N PRO A 134 10.74 11.06 5.14
CA PRO A 134 11.71 10.45 4.23
C PRO A 134 12.75 9.61 4.99
N ALA A 135 13.29 8.59 4.32
CA ALA A 135 14.45 7.83 4.80
C ALA A 135 15.74 8.36 4.16
N ASP A 136 16.32 7.58 3.23
CA ASP A 136 17.69 7.74 2.73
C ASP A 136 17.98 9.10 2.08
N LEU A 137 17.01 9.67 1.37
CA LEU A 137 17.17 10.95 0.66
C LEU A 137 16.97 12.17 1.55
N GLY A 138 16.45 11.99 2.77
CA GLY A 138 16.14 13.07 3.70
C GLY A 138 15.20 14.13 3.13
N PHE A 139 15.22 15.31 3.74
CA PHE A 139 14.47 16.49 3.30
C PHE A 139 15.27 17.25 2.23
N TYR A 140 15.43 16.66 1.05
CA TYR A 140 16.27 17.19 -0.01
C TYR A 140 15.81 18.54 -0.58
N ASP A 141 16.74 19.27 -1.21
CA ASP A 141 16.50 20.47 -2.00
C ASP A 141 16.92 20.20 -3.45
N LEU A 142 15.99 20.28 -4.40
CA LEU A 142 16.24 19.96 -5.81
C LEU A 142 17.11 20.99 -6.56
N ARG A 143 17.56 22.05 -5.90
CA ARG A 143 18.66 22.88 -6.43
C ARG A 143 20.01 22.18 -6.30
N ASN A 144 20.12 21.19 -5.41
CA ASN A 144 21.29 20.34 -5.29
C ASN A 144 21.22 19.22 -6.34
N PRO A 145 22.13 19.20 -7.34
CA PRO A 145 22.11 18.18 -8.39
C PRO A 145 22.33 16.75 -7.86
N ASP A 146 22.99 16.59 -6.71
CA ASP A 146 23.22 15.25 -6.13
C ASP A 146 21.92 14.55 -5.72
N SER A 147 20.88 15.31 -5.36
CA SER A 147 19.57 14.74 -5.03
C SER A 147 18.98 13.99 -6.21
N MET A 148 19.01 14.57 -7.41
CA MET A 148 18.52 13.90 -8.62
C MET A 148 19.42 12.74 -9.04
N ARG A 149 20.74 12.81 -8.83
CA ARG A 149 21.64 11.67 -9.10
C ARG A 149 21.31 10.47 -8.23
N GLN A 150 21.06 10.69 -6.94
CA GLN A 150 20.63 9.63 -6.02
C GLN A 150 19.26 9.06 -6.39
N GLN A 151 18.31 9.92 -6.78
CA GLN A 151 17.00 9.48 -7.27
C GLN A 151 17.11 8.65 -8.56
N VAL A 152 17.95 9.05 -9.51
CA VAL A 152 18.23 8.28 -10.74
C VAL A 152 18.84 6.92 -10.41
N ALA A 153 19.81 6.87 -9.50
CA ALA A 153 20.42 5.62 -9.08
C ALA A 153 19.39 4.66 -8.47
N LEU A 154 18.54 5.16 -7.57
CA LEU A 154 17.44 4.38 -6.97
C LEU A 154 16.41 3.93 -8.02
N ALA A 155 15.98 4.84 -8.90
CA ALA A 155 15.04 4.54 -9.97
C ALA A 155 15.54 3.38 -10.84
N LYS A 156 16.79 3.47 -11.32
CA LYS A 156 17.44 2.42 -12.11
C LYS A 156 17.56 1.11 -11.34
N GLN A 157 17.98 1.14 -10.07
CA GLN A 157 18.16 -0.05 -9.24
C GLN A 157 16.86 -0.87 -9.10
N TYR A 158 15.70 -0.21 -9.04
CA TYR A 158 14.41 -0.87 -8.82
C TYR A 158 13.52 -0.98 -10.07
N GLY A 159 14.04 -0.59 -11.23
CA GLY A 159 13.38 -0.81 -12.52
C GLY A 159 12.37 0.26 -12.93
N ILE A 160 12.46 1.46 -12.35
CA ILE A 160 11.79 2.64 -12.90
C ILE A 160 12.51 3.01 -14.19
N GLY A 161 11.78 2.99 -15.30
CA GLY A 161 12.33 3.20 -16.64
C GLY A 161 12.29 4.64 -17.12
N ALA A 162 11.45 5.49 -16.52
CA ALA A 162 11.42 6.92 -16.84
C ALA A 162 10.76 7.76 -15.73
N PHE A 163 11.05 9.06 -15.72
CA PHE A 163 10.27 10.05 -14.98
C PHE A 163 9.34 10.86 -15.89
N CYS A 164 8.15 11.18 -15.40
CA CYS A 164 7.22 12.10 -16.04
C CYS A 164 7.16 13.38 -15.20
N PHE A 165 7.93 14.40 -15.57
CA PHE A 165 8.01 15.64 -14.81
C PHE A 165 6.75 16.48 -15.01
N TYR A 166 6.16 16.96 -13.91
CA TYR A 166 5.23 18.06 -14.02
C TYR A 166 5.96 19.31 -14.53
N PHE A 167 5.40 19.91 -15.57
CA PHE A 167 5.93 21.12 -16.19
C PHE A 167 4.92 22.25 -16.04
N TYR A 168 5.37 23.41 -15.55
CA TYR A 168 4.51 24.55 -15.24
C TYR A 168 4.87 25.74 -16.11
N TRP A 169 4.01 26.03 -17.09
CA TRP A 169 4.15 27.14 -18.05
C TRP A 169 2.89 27.99 -18.04
N PHE A 170 3.07 29.31 -17.91
CA PHE A 170 2.03 30.32 -17.75
C PHE A 170 2.17 31.47 -18.76
N GLY A 171 2.21 31.17 -20.06
CA GLY A 171 2.20 32.21 -21.09
C GLY A 171 3.49 33.04 -21.15
N GLY A 172 4.64 32.36 -21.27
CA GLY A 172 5.96 33.00 -21.31
C GLY A 172 6.72 32.97 -19.98
N LYS A 173 6.10 32.47 -18.91
CA LYS A 173 6.72 32.32 -17.60
C LYS A 173 6.67 30.87 -17.13
N THR A 174 7.82 30.34 -16.73
CA THR A 174 7.90 29.03 -16.07
C THR A 174 7.96 29.17 -14.56
N LEU A 175 7.45 28.17 -13.86
CA LEU A 175 7.64 27.98 -12.42
C LEU A 175 8.24 26.60 -12.17
N LEU A 176 9.10 26.48 -11.16
CA LEU A 176 9.73 25.22 -10.75
C LEU A 176 10.60 24.53 -11.82
N GLU A 177 11.05 25.24 -12.86
CA GLU A 177 11.81 24.64 -13.98
C GLU A 177 13.27 24.31 -13.64
N THR A 178 13.82 24.90 -12.57
CA THR A 178 15.24 24.76 -12.19
C THR A 178 15.74 23.32 -12.18
N PRO A 179 15.06 22.33 -11.56
CA PRO A 179 15.52 20.94 -11.56
C PRO A 179 15.52 20.32 -12.97
N LEU A 180 14.57 20.69 -13.83
CA LEU A 180 14.51 20.20 -15.20
C LEU A 180 15.64 20.79 -16.06
N ARG A 181 16.00 22.06 -15.87
CA ARG A 181 17.18 22.64 -16.54
C ARG A 181 18.47 21.97 -16.10
N GLN A 182 18.64 21.77 -14.78
CA GLN A 182 19.75 20.98 -14.25
C GLN A 182 19.79 19.56 -14.81
N TRP A 183 18.63 18.93 -15.04
CA TRP A 183 18.53 17.62 -15.68
C TRP A 183 19.04 17.62 -17.12
N LEU A 184 18.64 18.62 -17.92
CA LEU A 184 19.12 18.77 -19.29
C LEU A 184 20.63 19.01 -19.33
N ASP A 185 21.14 19.90 -18.47
CA ASP A 185 22.53 20.34 -18.48
C ASP A 185 23.50 19.26 -17.94
N ASP A 186 23.00 18.27 -17.19
CA ASP A 186 23.80 17.17 -16.65
C ASP A 186 23.54 15.85 -17.41
N PRO A 187 24.43 15.45 -18.34
CA PRO A 187 24.27 14.21 -19.10
C PRO A 187 24.44 12.95 -18.23
N THR A 188 24.96 13.07 -17.00
CA THR A 188 25.13 11.92 -16.09
C THR A 188 23.79 11.45 -15.50
N LEU A 189 22.74 12.27 -15.59
CA LEU A 189 21.36 11.89 -15.25
C LEU A 189 20.77 11.07 -16.39
N GLU A 190 21.25 9.83 -16.52
CA GLU A 190 20.95 8.89 -17.59
C GLU A 190 19.64 8.11 -17.37
N LEU A 191 18.55 8.79 -17.01
CA LEU A 191 17.21 8.18 -16.94
C LEU A 191 16.31 8.84 -17.98
N PRO A 192 15.54 8.07 -18.77
CA PRO A 192 14.57 8.65 -19.69
C PRO A 192 13.53 9.52 -18.97
N PHE A 193 13.00 10.52 -19.67
CA PHE A 193 11.97 11.39 -19.11
C PHE A 193 10.96 11.89 -20.14
N CYS A 194 9.76 12.24 -19.70
CA CYS A 194 8.80 13.02 -20.48
C CYS A 194 8.24 14.17 -19.63
N LEU A 195 7.53 15.09 -20.28
CA LEU A 195 6.88 16.22 -19.62
C LEU A 195 5.38 16.03 -19.57
N CYS A 196 4.77 16.37 -18.44
CA CYS A 196 3.33 16.57 -18.30
C CYS A 196 3.04 18.03 -17.99
N TRP A 197 2.53 18.77 -18.97
CA TRP A 197 2.13 20.15 -18.77
C TRP A 197 0.92 20.23 -17.86
N ALA A 198 1.14 20.72 -16.64
CA ALA A 198 0.10 21.03 -15.67
C ALA A 198 -0.59 22.34 -16.08
N ASN A 199 -1.38 22.27 -17.16
CA ASN A 199 -1.93 23.41 -17.91
C ASN A 199 -3.14 24.09 -17.22
N GLU A 200 -3.21 23.98 -15.90
CA GLU A 200 -4.20 24.63 -15.05
C GLU A 200 -3.68 25.97 -14.54
N GLN A 201 -4.60 26.86 -14.19
CA GLN A 201 -4.23 28.04 -13.41
C GLN A 201 -3.72 27.64 -12.02
N TRP A 202 -2.78 28.41 -11.48
CA TRP A 202 -2.31 28.20 -10.11
C TRP A 202 -3.23 28.95 -9.15
N SER A 203 -3.96 28.23 -8.29
CA SER A 203 -4.81 28.83 -7.26
C SER A 203 -4.26 28.61 -5.85
N ARG A 204 -4.64 29.45 -4.88
CA ARG A 204 -4.31 29.21 -3.45
C ARG A 204 -4.84 27.89 -2.92
N ARG A 205 -5.93 27.39 -3.49
CA ARG A 205 -6.44 26.05 -3.21
C ARG A 205 -5.68 25.05 -4.07
N TRP A 206 -5.09 24.04 -3.43
CA TRP A 206 -4.26 23.01 -4.06
C TRP A 206 -5.03 22.04 -4.99
N ASP A 207 -6.34 22.22 -5.21
CA ASP A 207 -7.15 21.41 -6.12
C ASP A 207 -7.48 22.10 -7.46
N GLY A 208 -6.87 23.25 -7.75
CA GLY A 208 -7.09 23.99 -9.00
C GLY A 208 -8.48 24.61 -9.11
N ARG A 209 -9.29 24.62 -8.04
CA ARG A 209 -10.67 25.14 -8.02
C ARG A 209 -10.80 26.35 -7.11
N GLY A 210 -11.15 27.51 -7.66
CA GLY A 210 -11.58 28.68 -6.89
C GLY A 210 -11.14 30.03 -7.47
N ASP A 211 -11.74 31.10 -6.94
CA ASP A 211 -11.62 32.49 -7.41
C ASP A 211 -10.29 33.19 -7.01
N ASP A 212 -9.47 32.58 -6.15
CA ASP A 212 -8.16 33.13 -5.70
C ASP A 212 -7.01 32.61 -6.57
N VAL A 213 -6.90 33.14 -7.80
CA VAL A 213 -5.83 32.82 -8.76
C VAL A 213 -4.52 33.51 -8.35
N LEU A 214 -3.46 32.73 -8.14
CA LEU A 214 -2.09 33.18 -7.87
C LEU A 214 -1.30 33.42 -9.17
N MET A 215 -1.50 32.54 -10.15
CA MET A 215 -0.95 32.66 -11.50
C MET A 215 -2.01 32.23 -12.52
N ALA A 216 -2.42 33.15 -13.39
CA ALA A 216 -3.43 32.88 -14.39
C ALA A 216 -2.85 32.04 -15.53
N GLN A 217 -3.70 31.19 -16.12
CA GLN A 217 -3.39 30.46 -17.34
C GLN A 217 -4.27 30.99 -18.46
N ALA A 218 -3.64 31.40 -19.57
CA ALA A 218 -4.34 31.87 -20.76
C ALA A 218 -3.85 31.10 -21.97
N HIS A 219 -4.75 30.33 -22.60
CA HIS A 219 -4.45 29.51 -23.75
C HIS A 219 -4.80 30.27 -25.04
N SER A 220 -3.85 30.34 -25.98
CA SER A 220 -4.05 30.98 -27.29
C SER A 220 -3.21 30.28 -28.35
N ALA A 221 -3.52 30.51 -29.63
CA ALA A 221 -2.74 29.93 -30.72
C ALA A 221 -1.27 30.39 -30.72
N GLN A 222 -0.99 31.60 -30.22
CA GLN A 222 0.38 32.08 -30.05
C GLN A 222 1.07 31.39 -28.87
N ASP A 223 0.37 31.27 -27.73
CA ASP A 223 0.89 30.55 -26.55
C ASP A 223 1.21 29.09 -26.88
N ASP A 224 0.40 28.42 -27.72
CA ASP A 224 0.70 27.07 -28.18
C ASP A 224 2.08 26.99 -28.87
N LEU A 225 2.42 27.98 -29.71
CA LEU A 225 3.69 28.05 -30.42
C LEU A 225 4.84 28.42 -29.48
N ASP A 226 4.61 29.34 -28.55
CA ASP A 226 5.61 29.76 -27.57
C ASP A 226 5.94 28.61 -26.61
N PHE A 227 4.92 27.89 -26.15
CA PHE A 227 5.07 26.70 -25.31
C PHE A 227 5.86 25.60 -26.01
N ILE A 228 5.47 25.21 -27.23
CA ILE A 228 6.17 24.12 -27.94
C ILE A 228 7.61 24.51 -28.29
N ALA A 229 7.84 25.78 -28.61
CA ALA A 229 9.19 26.31 -28.83
C ALA A 229 10.03 26.24 -27.56
N HIS A 230 9.46 26.56 -26.40
CA HIS A 230 10.16 26.48 -25.12
C HIS A 230 10.49 25.04 -24.71
N VAL A 231 9.55 24.11 -24.87
CA VAL A 231 9.80 22.70 -24.50
C VAL A 231 10.61 21.93 -25.55
N ALA A 232 10.91 22.54 -26.69
CA ALA A 232 11.65 21.93 -27.79
C ALA A 232 13.01 21.37 -27.37
N ASP A 233 13.72 22.03 -26.46
CA ASP A 233 15.01 21.58 -25.94
C ASP A 233 14.88 20.21 -25.26
N TYR A 234 13.84 20.03 -24.45
CA TYR A 234 13.53 18.76 -23.78
C TYR A 234 13.13 17.67 -24.77
N LEU A 235 12.39 18.02 -25.83
CA LEU A 235 11.92 17.07 -26.86
C LEU A 235 13.06 16.60 -27.79
N ARG A 236 14.13 17.42 -27.92
CA ARG A 236 15.35 17.06 -28.66
C ARG A 236 16.30 16.20 -27.85
N ASP A 237 16.26 16.29 -26.52
CA ASP A 237 17.15 15.51 -25.66
C ASP A 237 17.02 14.00 -25.98
N PRO A 238 18.14 13.28 -26.15
CA PRO A 238 18.12 11.84 -26.47
C PRO A 238 17.47 10.99 -25.36
N ARG A 239 17.41 11.51 -24.13
CA ARG A 239 16.74 10.89 -22.97
C ARG A 239 15.24 11.17 -22.96
N CYS A 240 14.69 11.98 -23.87
CA CYS A 240 13.24 12.12 -23.98
C CYS A 240 12.62 10.74 -24.27
N LEU A 241 11.64 10.34 -23.46
CA LEU A 241 10.91 9.08 -23.59
C LEU A 241 10.17 9.09 -24.93
N ARG A 242 10.41 8.05 -25.72
CA ARG A 242 9.86 7.90 -27.08
C ARG A 242 8.98 6.67 -27.17
N VAL A 243 7.86 6.81 -27.87
CA VAL A 243 6.99 5.70 -28.28
C VAL A 243 6.99 5.65 -29.80
N ASP A 244 7.34 4.49 -30.36
CA ASP A 244 7.50 4.31 -31.81
C ASP A 244 8.42 5.39 -32.44
N GLY A 245 9.49 5.78 -31.71
CA GLY A 245 10.47 6.80 -32.10
C GLY A 245 10.05 8.26 -31.86
N ARG A 246 8.80 8.52 -31.49
CA ARG A 246 8.22 9.87 -31.33
C ARG A 246 8.37 10.36 -29.89
N PRO A 247 8.87 11.57 -29.62
CA PRO A 247 9.01 12.07 -28.25
C PRO A 247 7.63 12.29 -27.63
N MET A 248 7.50 11.90 -26.37
CA MET A 248 6.25 11.92 -25.63
C MET A 248 6.06 13.25 -24.91
N LEU A 249 4.87 13.85 -25.08
CA LEU A 249 4.44 15.04 -24.37
C LEU A 249 3.02 14.83 -23.84
N LEU A 250 2.83 15.06 -22.55
CA LEU A 250 1.55 14.93 -21.86
C LEU A 250 0.93 16.30 -21.58
N VAL A 251 -0.40 16.36 -21.66
CA VAL A 251 -1.21 17.50 -21.19
C VAL A 251 -2.12 17.03 -20.05
N TYR A 252 -2.16 17.78 -18.95
CA TYR A 252 -2.93 17.36 -17.77
C TYR A 252 -4.45 17.49 -17.98
N ARG A 253 -4.92 18.60 -18.58
CA ARG A 253 -6.34 18.89 -18.84
C ARG A 253 -6.59 19.43 -20.26
N PRO A 254 -6.74 18.56 -21.26
CA PRO A 254 -6.99 18.99 -22.65
C PRO A 254 -8.22 19.89 -22.86
N HIS A 255 -9.28 19.83 -22.04
CA HIS A 255 -10.47 20.69 -22.20
C HIS A 255 -10.24 22.16 -21.84
N LEU A 256 -9.10 22.50 -21.21
CA LEU A 256 -8.73 23.90 -20.99
C LEU A 256 -8.17 24.54 -22.28
N LEU A 257 -7.78 23.74 -23.26
CA LEU A 257 -7.37 24.23 -24.58
C LEU A 257 -8.62 24.67 -25.37
N PRO A 258 -8.63 25.86 -25.99
CA PRO A 258 -9.79 26.34 -26.76
C PRO A 258 -10.18 25.39 -27.90
N ASP A 259 -9.17 24.81 -28.57
CA ASP A 259 -9.32 23.79 -29.59
C ASP A 259 -8.11 22.84 -29.52
N PRO A 260 -8.23 21.70 -28.80
CA PRO A 260 -7.11 20.80 -28.58
C PRO A 260 -6.60 20.15 -29.88
N GLN A 261 -7.47 19.96 -30.89
CA GLN A 261 -7.08 19.37 -32.16
C GLN A 261 -6.24 20.36 -32.99
N ALA A 262 -6.65 21.63 -33.01
CA ALA A 262 -5.86 22.67 -33.65
C ALA A 262 -4.54 22.92 -32.92
N THR A 263 -4.52 22.88 -31.59
CA THR A 263 -3.28 22.95 -30.78
C THR A 263 -2.33 21.79 -31.11
N ALA A 264 -2.84 20.55 -31.12
CA ALA A 264 -2.05 19.37 -31.49
C ALA A 264 -1.47 19.48 -32.91
N THR A 265 -2.22 20.03 -33.85
CA THR A 265 -1.77 20.28 -35.23
C THR A 265 -0.63 21.30 -35.25
N ARG A 266 -0.79 22.46 -34.60
CA ARG A 266 0.24 23.50 -34.47
C ARG A 266 1.55 22.94 -33.90
N TRP A 267 1.47 22.17 -32.82
CA TRP A 267 2.65 21.57 -32.19
C TRP A 267 3.38 20.60 -33.13
N ARG A 268 2.64 19.70 -33.78
CA ARG A 268 3.25 18.74 -34.72
C ARG A 268 3.87 19.44 -35.93
N ASP A 269 3.19 20.44 -36.52
CA ASP A 269 3.74 21.24 -37.63
C ASP A 269 5.04 21.95 -37.21
N TRP A 270 5.02 22.59 -36.04
CA TRP A 270 6.20 23.27 -35.52
C TRP A 270 7.35 22.29 -35.28
N CYS A 271 7.11 21.15 -34.64
CA CYS A 271 8.14 20.14 -34.37
C CYS A 271 8.73 19.52 -35.65
N ARG A 272 7.91 19.26 -36.67
CA ARG A 272 8.40 18.82 -37.98
C ARG A 272 9.29 19.87 -38.63
N ALA A 273 8.86 21.14 -38.64
CA ALA A 273 9.62 22.23 -39.23
C ALA A 273 10.97 22.50 -38.53
N HIS A 274 11.09 22.17 -37.25
CA HIS A 274 12.27 22.44 -36.42
C HIS A 274 13.10 21.18 -36.07
N GLY A 275 12.94 20.10 -36.86
CA GLY A 275 13.81 18.92 -36.81
C GLY A 275 13.57 17.96 -35.64
N ILE A 276 12.47 18.11 -34.88
CA ILE A 276 12.08 17.18 -33.80
C ILE A 276 11.34 15.96 -34.37
N GLY A 277 10.62 16.16 -35.48
CA GLY A 277 9.80 15.12 -36.12
C GLY A 277 8.39 15.05 -35.54
N GLU A 278 7.79 13.87 -35.58
CA GLU A 278 6.43 13.64 -35.06
C GLU A 278 6.38 13.52 -33.54
N LEU A 279 5.35 14.09 -32.93
CA LEU A 279 5.07 13.97 -31.50
C LEU A 279 4.16 12.79 -31.18
N HIS A 280 4.37 12.19 -30.00
CA HIS A 280 3.40 11.33 -29.36
C HIS A 280 2.69 12.11 -28.24
N LEU A 281 1.48 12.59 -28.54
CA LEU A 281 0.69 13.39 -27.61
C LEU A 281 -0.19 12.50 -26.75
N ALA A 282 -0.07 12.64 -25.44
CA ALA A 282 -0.92 11.95 -24.48
C ALA A 282 -1.57 12.93 -23.51
N TYR A 283 -2.60 12.49 -22.79
CA TYR A 283 -3.22 13.29 -21.74
C TYR A 283 -3.55 12.47 -20.50
N VAL A 284 -3.69 13.14 -19.36
CA VAL A 284 -3.93 12.50 -18.06
C VAL A 284 -5.44 12.37 -17.79
N GLN A 285 -5.91 11.15 -17.48
CA GLN A 285 -7.32 10.86 -17.18
C GLN A 285 -7.73 11.22 -15.73
N GLY A 286 -7.23 12.34 -15.21
CA GLY A 286 -7.48 12.80 -13.84
C GLY A 286 -8.89 13.36 -13.63
N PHE A 287 -9.38 14.17 -14.58
CA PHE A 287 -10.66 14.88 -14.48
C PHE A 287 -11.62 14.55 -15.60
N GLU A 288 -11.08 14.30 -16.77
CA GLU A 288 -11.78 14.20 -18.04
C GLU A 288 -11.27 13.00 -18.83
N ARG A 289 -12.15 12.42 -19.65
CA ARG A 289 -11.90 11.17 -20.37
C ARG A 289 -12.46 11.20 -21.80
N PRO A 290 -12.07 12.19 -22.63
CA PRO A 290 -12.38 12.13 -24.06
C PRO A 290 -11.67 10.94 -24.71
N ASP A 291 -12.13 10.48 -25.86
CA ASP A 291 -11.27 9.64 -26.70
C ASP A 291 -10.09 10.50 -27.18
N PRO A 292 -8.82 10.08 -27.03
CA PRO A 292 -7.68 10.88 -27.47
C PRO A 292 -7.77 11.25 -28.96
N ARG A 293 -8.38 10.40 -29.79
CA ARG A 293 -8.54 10.65 -31.24
C ARG A 293 -9.42 11.87 -31.51
N ASP A 294 -10.44 12.09 -30.68
CA ASP A 294 -11.40 13.19 -30.84
C ASP A 294 -10.78 14.56 -30.54
N ILE A 295 -9.65 14.59 -29.83
CA ILE A 295 -8.93 15.81 -29.46
C ILE A 295 -7.59 15.96 -30.20
N GLY A 296 -7.32 15.11 -31.19
CA GLY A 296 -6.08 15.12 -31.98
C GLY A 296 -4.86 14.51 -31.28
N PHE A 297 -5.05 13.78 -30.18
CA PHE A 297 -4.00 13.14 -29.39
C PHE A 297 -3.86 11.66 -29.76
N ASP A 298 -2.72 11.05 -29.39
CA ASP A 298 -2.38 9.66 -29.71
C ASP A 298 -2.82 8.68 -28.61
N ALA A 299 -2.77 9.11 -27.35
CA ALA A 299 -3.01 8.23 -26.20
C ALA A 299 -3.62 8.94 -24.99
N ALA A 300 -4.10 8.15 -24.04
CA ALA A 300 -4.46 8.60 -22.70
C ALA A 300 -3.61 7.89 -21.64
N VAL A 301 -3.51 8.49 -20.45
CA VAL A 301 -2.78 7.96 -19.29
C VAL A 301 -3.73 7.87 -18.10
N GLU A 302 -3.92 6.67 -17.57
CA GLU A 302 -4.68 6.45 -16.33
C GLU A 302 -4.00 7.13 -15.13
N PHE A 303 -4.79 7.81 -14.29
CA PHE A 303 -4.28 8.59 -13.17
C PHE A 303 -5.04 8.30 -11.87
N PRO A 304 -4.81 7.12 -11.25
CA PRO A 304 -5.39 6.83 -9.95
C PRO A 304 -4.88 7.83 -8.89
N PRO A 305 -5.70 8.17 -7.88
CA PRO A 305 -6.94 7.49 -7.50
C PRO A 305 -8.21 8.14 -8.07
N ASN A 306 -8.12 9.14 -8.96
CA ASN A 306 -9.26 9.95 -9.43
C ASN A 306 -10.28 9.19 -10.33
N MET A 307 -10.09 7.88 -10.49
CA MET A 307 -10.85 7.03 -11.40
C MET A 307 -11.80 6.03 -10.73
N SER A 308 -11.83 5.98 -9.40
CA SER A 308 -12.76 5.16 -8.62
C SER A 308 -13.38 5.99 -7.49
N ASN A 309 -14.48 5.48 -6.93
CA ASN A 309 -15.08 6.03 -5.73
C ASN A 309 -15.43 4.90 -4.75
N PRO A 310 -14.42 4.36 -4.03
CA PRO A 310 -14.60 3.28 -3.08
C PRO A 310 -15.59 3.62 -1.96
N ARG A 311 -16.02 2.59 -1.22
CA ARG A 311 -16.80 2.79 0.01
C ARG A 311 -16.00 3.66 1.00
N SER A 312 -16.71 4.54 1.70
CA SER A 312 -16.12 5.27 2.80
C SER A 312 -16.01 4.41 4.07
N LEU A 313 -14.84 4.50 4.70
CA LEU A 313 -14.50 3.89 5.99
C LEU A 313 -14.52 4.90 7.14
N ALA A 314 -14.94 6.16 6.90
CA ALA A 314 -14.79 7.24 7.87
C ALA A 314 -15.57 6.99 9.17
N ALA A 315 -16.82 6.47 9.07
CA ALA A 315 -17.62 6.11 10.24
C ALA A 315 -17.02 4.97 11.10
N ASP A 316 -16.15 4.16 10.49
CA ASP A 316 -15.51 3.04 11.16
C ASP A 316 -14.27 3.48 11.97
N GLN A 317 -13.75 4.70 11.77
CA GLN A 317 -12.52 5.16 12.39
C GLN A 317 -12.75 5.78 13.78
N HIS A 318 -11.76 5.61 14.67
CA HIS A 318 -11.67 6.32 15.93
C HIS A 318 -10.87 7.60 15.76
N LEU A 319 -11.53 8.74 15.94
CA LEU A 319 -10.92 10.05 15.70
C LEU A 319 -10.01 10.47 16.85
N LEU A 320 -8.78 10.86 16.51
CA LEU A 320 -7.85 11.56 17.40
C LEU A 320 -8.11 13.07 17.36
N ASN A 321 -8.49 13.58 16.19
CA ASN A 321 -9.03 14.93 16.01
C ASN A 321 -10.56 14.86 15.93
N PRO A 322 -11.30 15.27 16.97
CA PRO A 322 -12.77 15.27 16.96
C PRO A 322 -13.40 16.10 15.84
N ASN A 323 -12.66 17.06 15.30
CA ASN A 323 -13.11 17.96 14.24
C ASN A 323 -12.75 17.47 12.83
N TYR A 324 -12.19 16.27 12.70
CA TYR A 324 -11.87 15.71 11.39
C TYR A 324 -13.14 15.59 10.53
N SER A 325 -13.06 16.16 9.33
CA SER A 325 -14.17 16.28 8.37
C SER A 325 -13.81 15.77 6.98
N GLY A 326 -12.65 15.13 6.86
CA GLY A 326 -12.15 14.55 5.61
C GLY A 326 -12.83 13.25 5.22
N ALA A 327 -12.29 12.61 4.18
CA ALA A 327 -12.81 11.36 3.65
C ALA A 327 -11.82 10.23 3.84
N VAL A 328 -12.27 9.11 4.40
CA VAL A 328 -11.50 7.88 4.51
C VAL A 328 -12.10 6.85 3.56
N LEU A 329 -11.30 6.29 2.65
CA LEU A 329 -11.70 5.37 1.59
C LEU A 329 -10.82 4.11 1.63
N ASP A 330 -11.33 2.98 1.14
CA ASP A 330 -10.54 1.74 1.04
C ASP A 330 -9.71 1.73 -0.26
N TRP A 331 -8.38 1.75 -0.13
CA TRP A 331 -7.45 1.65 -1.27
C TRP A 331 -7.55 0.31 -1.99
N ARG A 332 -7.82 -0.79 -1.27
CA ARG A 332 -7.85 -2.14 -1.86
C ARG A 332 -8.97 -2.26 -2.90
N ALA A 333 -10.11 -1.62 -2.64
CA ALA A 333 -11.23 -1.57 -3.56
C ALA A 333 -10.90 -0.75 -4.83
N LEU A 334 -10.18 0.36 -4.68
CA LEU A 334 -9.65 1.15 -5.81
C LEU A 334 -8.72 0.29 -6.69
N ALA A 335 -7.73 -0.36 -6.07
CA ALA A 335 -6.74 -1.17 -6.77
C ALA A 335 -7.40 -2.36 -7.50
N ALA A 336 -8.28 -3.10 -6.83
CA ALA A 336 -9.01 -4.22 -7.42
C ALA A 336 -9.90 -3.79 -8.60
N GLU A 337 -10.61 -2.66 -8.49
CA GLU A 337 -11.47 -2.14 -9.56
C GLU A 337 -10.65 -1.77 -10.80
N ILE A 338 -9.54 -1.04 -10.63
CA ILE A 338 -8.73 -0.59 -11.78
C ILE A 338 -7.94 -1.77 -12.38
N ALA A 339 -7.39 -2.67 -11.56
CA ALA A 339 -6.69 -3.86 -12.03
C ALA A 339 -7.57 -4.75 -12.92
N ALA A 340 -8.87 -4.84 -12.62
CA ALA A 340 -9.83 -5.62 -13.40
C ALA A 340 -10.40 -4.88 -14.62
N ARG A 341 -10.09 -3.60 -14.81
CA ARG A 341 -10.69 -2.77 -15.87
C ARG A 341 -10.08 -3.13 -17.24
N PRO A 342 -10.91 -3.45 -18.25
CA PRO A 342 -10.42 -3.69 -19.61
C PRO A 342 -9.81 -2.41 -20.19
N LEU A 343 -8.81 -2.57 -21.06
CA LEU A 343 -8.29 -1.44 -21.84
C LEU A 343 -9.30 -1.07 -22.94
N PRO A 344 -9.49 0.23 -23.22
CA PRO A 344 -10.34 0.69 -24.32
C PRO A 344 -9.68 0.43 -25.69
N ASP A 345 -10.44 0.68 -26.75
CA ASP A 345 -9.99 0.50 -28.15
C ASP A 345 -8.88 1.48 -28.54
N TYR A 346 -8.89 2.69 -27.99
CA TYR A 346 -7.81 3.66 -28.17
C TYR A 346 -6.59 3.31 -27.28
N LEU A 347 -5.43 3.89 -27.57
CA LEU A 347 -4.23 3.64 -26.79
C LEU A 347 -4.33 4.27 -25.40
N LEU A 348 -4.37 3.42 -24.37
CA LEU A 348 -4.39 3.82 -22.97
C LEU A 348 -3.17 3.22 -22.28
N TYR A 349 -2.33 4.07 -21.70
CA TYR A 349 -1.30 3.64 -20.76
C TYR A 349 -1.92 3.50 -19.37
N PRO A 350 -1.95 2.28 -18.82
CA PRO A 350 -2.55 2.04 -17.52
C PRO A 350 -1.73 2.68 -16.39
N GLY A 351 -2.40 2.93 -15.27
CA GLY A 351 -1.87 3.70 -14.16
C GLY A 351 -2.10 3.00 -12.83
N VAL A 352 -1.09 3.04 -11.95
CA VAL A 352 -1.14 2.53 -10.58
C VAL A 352 -0.69 3.60 -9.58
N ASN A 353 -0.99 3.43 -8.29
CA ASN A 353 -0.45 4.29 -7.23
C ASN A 353 -0.09 3.49 -5.97
N PRO A 354 0.98 3.84 -5.23
CA PRO A 354 1.38 3.14 -4.01
C PRO A 354 0.49 3.47 -2.79
N GLY A 355 -0.33 4.52 -2.89
CA GLY A 355 -1.18 5.04 -1.83
C GLY A 355 -1.66 6.45 -2.16
N TRP A 356 -2.54 7.01 -1.34
CA TRP A 356 -2.95 8.41 -1.47
C TRP A 356 -3.50 8.96 -0.16
N ASP A 357 -2.96 10.10 0.27
CA ASP A 357 -3.34 10.82 1.47
C ASP A 357 -2.88 12.28 1.38
N ASN A 358 -3.82 13.20 1.16
CA ASN A 358 -3.53 14.63 1.06
C ASN A 358 -3.82 15.42 2.35
N GLU A 359 -3.82 14.77 3.52
CA GLU A 359 -3.96 15.41 4.82
C GLU A 359 -2.92 16.53 5.04
N ALA A 360 -1.68 16.35 4.55
CA ALA A 360 -0.63 17.36 4.62
C ALA A 360 -1.00 18.68 3.91
N ARG A 361 -1.74 18.62 2.79
CA ARG A 361 -2.25 19.80 2.07
C ARG A 361 -3.61 20.29 2.61
N ARG A 362 -4.35 19.45 3.34
CA ARG A 362 -5.70 19.74 3.87
C ARG A 362 -5.87 19.29 5.33
N PRO A 363 -5.18 19.92 6.30
CA PRO A 363 -5.27 19.51 7.69
C PRO A 363 -6.72 19.48 8.22
N GLY A 364 -7.13 18.37 8.82
CA GLY A 364 -8.48 18.13 9.34
C GLY A 364 -9.53 17.79 8.27
N ALA A 365 -9.19 17.84 6.99
CA ALA A 365 -10.12 17.67 5.87
C ALA A 365 -9.54 16.84 4.70
N GLY A 366 -8.42 16.13 4.92
CA GLY A 366 -7.75 15.32 3.92
C GLY A 366 -8.61 14.15 3.42
N ARG A 367 -8.33 13.74 2.18
CA ARG A 367 -8.84 12.52 1.57
C ARG A 367 -7.76 11.44 1.66
N VAL A 368 -8.06 10.40 2.45
CA VAL A 368 -7.16 9.30 2.78
C VAL A 368 -7.66 8.00 2.15
N TYR A 369 -6.79 7.30 1.43
CA TYR A 369 -7.00 5.93 0.97
C TYR A 369 -6.24 4.96 1.88
N LEU A 370 -6.96 4.37 2.84
CA LEU A 370 -6.40 3.43 3.82
C LEU A 370 -6.18 2.05 3.22
N HIS A 371 -5.35 1.26 3.92
CA HIS A 371 -5.05 -0.13 3.61
C HIS A 371 -4.26 -0.34 2.31
N ALA A 372 -3.57 0.71 1.83
CA ALA A 372 -2.49 0.54 0.86
C ALA A 372 -1.30 -0.16 1.51
N SER A 373 -0.67 -1.09 0.78
CA SER A 373 0.53 -1.80 1.22
C SER A 373 1.47 -2.07 0.04
N PRO A 374 2.79 -2.24 0.29
CA PRO A 374 3.73 -2.58 -0.77
C PRO A 374 3.35 -3.84 -1.57
N ARG A 375 2.85 -4.87 -0.88
CA ARG A 375 2.39 -6.13 -1.50
C ARG A 375 1.09 -5.96 -2.30
N GLY A 376 0.14 -5.18 -1.80
CA GLY A 376 -1.07 -4.85 -2.57
C GLY A 376 -0.74 -4.04 -3.82
N TYR A 377 0.21 -3.11 -3.72
CA TYR A 377 0.73 -2.35 -4.86
C TYR A 377 1.45 -3.26 -5.86
N GLU A 378 2.29 -4.20 -5.39
CA GLU A 378 2.93 -5.20 -6.25
C GLU A 378 1.88 -6.01 -7.03
N ASP A 379 0.84 -6.53 -6.37
CA ASP A 379 -0.18 -7.33 -7.04
C ASP A 379 -0.88 -6.54 -8.16
N TRP A 380 -1.19 -5.28 -7.90
CA TRP A 380 -1.82 -4.41 -8.89
C TRP A 380 -0.89 -4.06 -10.05
N LEU A 381 0.37 -3.69 -9.77
CA LEU A 381 1.36 -3.41 -10.80
C LEU A 381 1.64 -4.65 -11.64
N ARG A 382 1.83 -5.81 -11.00
CA ARG A 382 2.04 -7.09 -11.66
C ARG A 382 0.87 -7.46 -12.56
N THR A 383 -0.36 -7.37 -12.07
CA THR A 383 -1.56 -7.63 -12.88
C THR A 383 -1.64 -6.69 -14.08
N THR A 384 -1.26 -5.43 -13.89
CA THR A 384 -1.24 -4.44 -14.98
C THR A 384 -0.20 -4.82 -16.05
N ILE A 385 1.02 -5.18 -15.65
CA ILE A 385 2.11 -5.54 -16.55
C ILE A 385 1.83 -6.87 -17.27
N HIS A 386 1.56 -7.93 -16.51
CA HIS A 386 1.55 -9.30 -17.04
C HIS A 386 0.18 -9.72 -17.57
N THR A 387 -0.89 -9.01 -17.23
CA THR A 387 -2.25 -9.33 -17.70
C THR A 387 -2.79 -8.22 -18.60
N ARG A 388 -2.93 -6.98 -18.12
CA ARG A 388 -3.57 -5.89 -18.92
C ARG A 388 -2.75 -5.52 -20.16
N LEU A 389 -1.42 -5.55 -20.06
CA LEU A 389 -0.51 -5.19 -21.15
C LEU A 389 0.01 -6.38 -21.98
N GLN A 390 -0.39 -7.61 -21.68
CA GLN A 390 0.14 -8.82 -22.33
C GLN A 390 0.02 -8.78 -23.87
N GLY A 391 -1.10 -8.25 -24.38
CA GLY A 391 -1.37 -8.14 -25.83
C GLY A 391 -0.78 -6.91 -26.52
N ARG A 392 -0.14 -5.99 -25.78
CA ARG A 392 0.46 -4.77 -26.37
C ARG A 392 1.83 -5.06 -26.96
N ARG A 393 2.22 -4.29 -27.98
CA ARG A 393 3.58 -4.27 -28.52
C ARG A 393 4.57 -3.78 -27.46
N ALA A 394 5.80 -4.29 -27.47
CA ALA A 394 6.79 -3.99 -26.44
C ALA A 394 7.02 -2.48 -26.26
N GLU A 395 7.08 -1.73 -27.35
CA GLU A 395 7.30 -0.27 -27.36
C GLU A 395 6.13 0.52 -26.73
N GLN A 396 4.96 -0.11 -26.59
CA GLN A 396 3.74 0.48 -26.05
C GLN A 396 3.39 -0.04 -24.65
N ARG A 397 4.22 -0.92 -24.08
CA ARG A 397 4.03 -1.44 -22.71
C ARG A 397 4.57 -0.44 -21.69
N LEU A 398 3.88 0.69 -21.53
CA LEU A 398 4.16 1.65 -20.48
C LEU A 398 3.12 1.53 -19.36
N VAL A 399 3.58 1.59 -18.12
CA VAL A 399 2.72 1.72 -16.93
C VAL A 399 3.11 2.97 -16.18
N PHE A 400 2.15 3.86 -15.94
CA PHE A 400 2.40 5.07 -15.16
C PHE A 400 2.17 4.83 -13.68
N VAL A 401 3.04 5.37 -12.83
CA VAL A 401 2.90 5.33 -11.37
C VAL A 401 2.72 6.75 -10.86
N ASN A 402 1.62 6.99 -10.17
CA ASN A 402 1.38 8.22 -9.42
C ASN A 402 1.74 7.96 -7.94
N ALA A 403 2.93 8.32 -7.44
CA ALA A 403 4.03 9.02 -8.09
C ALA A 403 5.39 8.57 -7.51
N TRP A 404 6.49 9.14 -8.02
CA TRP A 404 7.81 9.03 -7.42
C TRP A 404 7.83 9.70 -6.03
N ASN A 405 7.52 11.00 -5.98
CA ASN A 405 7.77 11.88 -4.82
C ASN A 405 6.61 12.85 -4.48
N GLU A 406 5.33 12.50 -4.67
CA GLU A 406 4.19 13.31 -4.20
C GLU A 406 3.96 13.17 -2.69
N TRP A 407 4.91 13.67 -1.89
CA TRP A 407 4.94 13.49 -0.43
C TRP A 407 3.73 14.07 0.29
N ALA A 408 3.28 15.26 -0.12
CA ALA A 408 2.13 15.91 0.53
C ALA A 408 0.77 15.29 0.13
N GLU A 409 0.77 14.36 -0.84
CA GLU A 409 -0.39 13.55 -1.21
C GLU A 409 -0.19 12.05 -0.90
N GLY A 410 0.87 11.70 -0.17
CA GLY A 410 1.15 10.33 0.27
C GLY A 410 1.41 9.33 -0.85
N ALA A 411 1.48 9.78 -2.11
CA ALA A 411 1.68 8.97 -3.31
C ALA A 411 3.17 8.88 -3.66
N VAL A 412 3.91 8.13 -2.86
CA VAL A 412 5.38 8.14 -2.86
C VAL A 412 5.94 6.74 -3.00
N LEU A 413 6.79 6.55 -4.01
CA LEU A 413 7.67 5.39 -4.17
C LEU A 413 9.00 5.56 -3.44
N GLU A 414 9.49 6.80 -3.27
CA GLU A 414 10.73 7.06 -2.53
C GLU A 414 10.73 6.39 -1.13
N PRO A 415 11.91 5.95 -0.65
CA PRO A 415 12.00 5.33 0.66
C PRO A 415 11.54 6.25 1.79
N ASP A 416 10.66 5.73 2.66
CA ASP A 416 10.21 6.42 3.88
C ASP A 416 10.74 5.73 5.14
N ALA A 417 10.79 6.45 6.26
CA ALA A 417 11.39 5.93 7.50
C ALA A 417 10.67 4.68 8.05
N ARG A 418 9.37 4.52 7.75
CA ARG A 418 8.53 3.45 8.30
C ARG A 418 8.69 2.14 7.52
N LEU A 419 8.72 2.19 6.19
CA LEU A 419 8.76 1.00 5.32
C LEU A 419 10.07 0.86 4.52
N GLY A 420 10.96 1.83 4.58
CA GLY A 420 12.22 1.84 3.84
C GLY A 420 11.95 1.70 2.34
N HIS A 421 12.63 0.75 1.69
CA HIS A 421 12.59 0.50 0.25
C HIS A 421 11.42 -0.40 -0.18
N ALA A 422 10.45 -0.70 0.69
CA ALA A 422 9.45 -1.73 0.41
C ALA A 422 8.63 -1.49 -0.87
N TYR A 423 8.26 -0.25 -1.19
CA TYR A 423 7.52 0.08 -2.43
C TYR A 423 8.40 -0.03 -3.70
N LEU A 424 9.68 0.32 -3.59
CA LEU A 424 10.64 0.12 -4.68
C LEU A 424 10.93 -1.37 -4.89
N ASP A 425 11.11 -2.14 -3.81
CA ASP A 425 11.27 -3.59 -3.87
C ASP A 425 10.03 -4.27 -4.49
N ALA A 426 8.83 -3.85 -4.10
CA ALA A 426 7.58 -4.27 -4.72
C ALA A 426 7.53 -3.97 -6.23
N THR A 427 8.02 -2.80 -6.66
CA THR A 427 8.14 -2.45 -8.08
C THR A 427 9.06 -3.41 -8.82
N ARG A 428 10.26 -3.64 -8.28
CA ARG A 428 11.25 -4.58 -8.84
C ARG A 428 10.69 -6.00 -8.94
N ARG A 429 10.00 -6.48 -7.90
CA ARG A 429 9.38 -7.80 -7.89
C ARG A 429 8.26 -7.91 -8.91
N ALA A 430 7.41 -6.89 -9.08
CA ALA A 430 6.34 -6.88 -10.09
C ALA A 430 6.85 -6.99 -11.53
N LEU A 431 8.07 -6.49 -11.80
CA LEU A 431 8.74 -6.62 -13.10
C LEU A 431 9.31 -8.02 -13.36
N ALA A 432 9.59 -8.80 -12.30
CA ALA A 432 10.09 -10.16 -12.44
C ALA A 432 8.97 -11.15 -12.82
N PRO A 433 9.28 -12.24 -13.54
CA PRO A 433 8.35 -13.37 -13.71
C PRO A 433 7.87 -13.91 -12.36
N LEU A 434 6.69 -14.55 -12.35
CA LEU A 434 6.22 -15.27 -11.17
C LEU A 434 7.22 -16.40 -10.84
N GLN A 435 7.79 -16.35 -9.64
CA GLN A 435 8.61 -17.44 -9.13
C GLN A 435 7.71 -18.55 -8.59
N ALA A 436 8.14 -19.80 -8.78
CA ALA A 436 7.51 -20.92 -8.09
C ALA A 436 7.66 -20.72 -6.58
N ARG A 437 6.58 -20.98 -5.84
CA ARG A 437 6.63 -20.87 -4.38
C ARG A 437 7.54 -21.94 -3.80
N ASP A 438 8.27 -21.60 -2.76
CA ASP A 438 9.02 -22.58 -1.99
C ASP A 438 8.06 -23.40 -1.12
N THR A 439 7.85 -24.65 -1.52
CA THR A 439 6.99 -25.60 -0.82
C THR A 439 7.77 -26.51 0.12
N ALA A 440 9.06 -26.26 0.35
CA ALA A 440 9.84 -27.03 1.32
C ALA A 440 9.27 -26.83 2.75
N PRO A 441 9.42 -27.83 3.64
CA PRO A 441 8.98 -27.71 5.03
C PRO A 441 9.74 -26.60 5.76
N HIS A 442 9.04 -25.55 6.18
CA HIS A 442 9.60 -24.48 6.99
C HIS A 442 8.99 -24.49 8.39
N ALA A 443 9.82 -24.32 9.41
CA ALA A 443 9.36 -24.10 10.78
C ALA A 443 9.87 -22.76 11.30
N VAL A 444 8.94 -21.95 11.84
CA VAL A 444 9.26 -20.72 12.55
C VAL A 444 9.15 -20.99 14.04
N ILE A 445 10.25 -20.89 14.77
CA ILE A 445 10.30 -21.19 16.20
C ILE A 445 10.64 -19.92 16.96
N HIS A 446 9.76 -19.46 17.86
CA HIS A 446 10.14 -18.44 18.83
C HIS A 446 10.75 -19.09 20.09
N ALA A 447 12.05 -18.89 20.30
CA ALA A 447 12.84 -19.53 21.35
C ALA A 447 13.17 -18.56 22.50
N TRP A 448 12.20 -18.32 23.37
CA TRP A 448 12.38 -17.54 24.61
C TRP A 448 12.96 -18.36 25.77
N TYR A 449 12.68 -19.67 25.82
CA TYR A 449 13.23 -20.60 26.81
C TYR A 449 14.15 -21.61 26.10
N PRO A 450 15.46 -21.31 25.97
CA PRO A 450 16.39 -22.14 25.19
C PRO A 450 16.43 -23.61 25.62
N GLN A 451 16.25 -23.88 26.92
CA GLN A 451 16.25 -25.23 27.47
C GLN A 451 15.11 -26.13 26.95
N VAL A 452 14.05 -25.54 26.38
CA VAL A 452 12.92 -26.27 25.78
C VAL A 452 13.16 -26.52 24.29
N LEU A 453 14.05 -25.76 23.65
CA LEU A 453 14.31 -25.87 22.21
C LEU A 453 14.74 -27.29 21.76
N PRO A 454 15.58 -28.04 22.51
CA PRO A 454 15.93 -29.42 22.14
C PRO A 454 14.71 -30.35 21.98
N GLU A 455 13.67 -30.19 22.79
CA GLU A 455 12.42 -30.98 22.70
C GLU A 455 11.72 -30.75 21.34
N LEU A 456 11.61 -29.48 20.92
CA LEU A 456 11.01 -29.11 19.64
C LEU A 456 11.84 -29.67 18.47
N LEU A 457 13.17 -29.55 18.54
CA LEU A 457 14.07 -30.05 17.50
C LEU A 457 13.99 -31.56 17.37
N ALA A 458 13.90 -32.30 18.49
CA ALA A 458 13.72 -33.74 18.49
C ALA A 458 12.37 -34.14 17.86
N GLN A 459 11.29 -33.42 18.15
CA GLN A 459 9.98 -33.67 17.54
C GLN A 459 10.00 -33.43 16.01
N LEU A 460 10.65 -32.34 15.56
CA LEU A 460 10.80 -32.07 14.13
C LEU A 460 11.66 -33.14 13.45
N ALA A 461 12.73 -33.62 14.09
CA ALA A 461 13.54 -34.74 13.58
C ALA A 461 12.72 -36.03 13.43
N ALA A 462 11.87 -36.34 14.41
CA ALA A 462 11.00 -37.53 14.37
C ALA A 462 9.97 -37.53 13.23
N SER A 463 9.67 -36.36 12.65
CA SER A 463 8.77 -36.27 11.49
C SER A 463 9.41 -36.69 10.15
N ASN A 464 10.72 -36.91 10.11
CA ASN A 464 11.49 -37.27 8.91
C ASN A 464 11.34 -36.31 7.71
N LEU A 465 11.02 -35.04 7.97
CA LEU A 465 10.93 -34.00 6.95
C LEU A 465 12.24 -33.18 6.89
N PRO A 466 12.64 -32.71 5.69
CA PRO A 466 13.83 -31.88 5.51
C PRO A 466 13.53 -30.42 5.90
N TRP A 467 13.39 -30.17 7.20
CA TRP A 467 13.02 -28.84 7.72
C TRP A 467 14.08 -27.78 7.45
N ARG A 468 13.61 -26.57 7.15
CA ARG A 468 14.38 -25.32 7.24
C ARG A 468 13.83 -24.48 8.38
N LEU A 469 14.72 -24.05 9.28
CA LEU A 469 14.32 -23.37 10.51
C LEU A 469 14.59 -21.86 10.42
N LEU A 470 13.59 -21.06 10.75
CA LEU A 470 13.78 -19.65 11.10
C LEU A 470 13.45 -19.46 12.57
N VAL A 471 14.47 -19.26 13.39
CA VAL A 471 14.33 -19.16 14.84
C VAL A 471 14.40 -17.70 15.26
N THR A 472 13.39 -17.23 15.99
CA THR A 472 13.38 -15.89 16.57
C THR A 472 13.71 -15.97 18.06
N THR A 473 14.47 -15.02 18.58
CA THR A 473 14.91 -15.00 19.98
C THR A 473 15.25 -13.57 20.44
N SER A 474 15.38 -13.36 21.75
CA SER A 474 15.91 -12.10 22.29
C SER A 474 17.44 -12.04 22.26
N PRO A 475 18.05 -10.84 22.35
CA PRO A 475 19.50 -10.70 22.46
C PRO A 475 20.08 -11.50 23.63
N GLU A 476 19.39 -11.55 24.77
CA GLU A 476 19.89 -12.26 25.96
C GLU A 476 19.95 -13.78 25.78
N GLN A 477 19.06 -14.34 24.94
CA GLN A 477 18.96 -15.78 24.73
C GLN A 477 19.70 -16.27 23.47
N ALA A 478 20.21 -15.35 22.65
CA ALA A 478 20.71 -15.65 21.30
C ALA A 478 21.82 -16.71 21.28
N ASP A 479 22.79 -16.63 22.19
CA ASP A 479 23.93 -17.56 22.21
C ASP A 479 23.54 -18.97 22.69
N ALA A 480 22.66 -19.06 23.68
CA ALA A 480 22.10 -20.34 24.13
C ALA A 480 21.27 -21.01 23.03
N VAL A 481 20.44 -20.23 22.30
CA VAL A 481 19.67 -20.72 21.16
C VAL A 481 20.58 -21.23 20.05
N ARG A 482 21.61 -20.47 19.65
CA ARG A 482 22.57 -20.90 18.62
C ARG A 482 23.29 -22.18 19.02
N THR A 483 23.66 -22.33 20.28
CA THR A 483 24.32 -23.55 20.79
C THR A 483 23.45 -24.79 20.55
N HIS A 484 22.15 -24.71 20.86
CA HIS A 484 21.22 -25.81 20.60
C HIS A 484 20.99 -26.06 19.10
N LEU A 485 20.94 -25.01 18.28
CA LEU A 485 20.74 -25.15 16.83
C LEU A 485 21.95 -25.75 16.11
N HIS A 486 23.18 -25.42 16.53
CA HIS A 486 24.39 -26.04 15.99
C HIS A 486 24.49 -27.54 16.29
N ALA A 487 23.76 -28.02 17.31
CA ALA A 487 23.68 -29.44 17.64
C ALA A 487 22.62 -30.20 16.80
N CYS A 488 21.78 -29.51 16.03
CA CYS A 488 20.77 -30.14 15.18
C CYS A 488 21.23 -30.25 13.71
N ALA A 489 20.62 -31.17 12.96
CA ALA A 489 20.98 -31.43 11.56
C ALA A 489 20.26 -30.51 10.55
N PHE A 490 19.40 -29.60 11.00
CA PHE A 490 18.59 -28.77 10.11
C PHE A 490 19.34 -27.49 9.70
N PRO A 491 19.22 -27.03 8.44
CA PRO A 491 19.59 -25.66 8.10
C PRO A 491 18.74 -24.67 8.90
N PHE A 492 19.39 -23.66 9.48
CA PHE A 492 18.72 -22.69 10.33
C PHE A 492 19.22 -21.27 10.11
N GLU A 493 18.34 -20.32 10.41
CA GLU A 493 18.65 -18.90 10.56
C GLU A 493 18.13 -18.39 11.89
N VAL A 494 18.83 -17.43 12.50
CA VAL A 494 18.44 -16.81 13.77
C VAL A 494 18.14 -15.33 13.57
N MET A 495 16.93 -14.92 13.91
CA MET A 495 16.49 -13.53 13.92
C MET A 495 16.40 -13.03 15.37
N VAL A 496 17.30 -12.12 15.74
CA VAL A 496 17.37 -11.55 17.10
C VAL A 496 16.52 -10.27 17.15
N LEU A 497 15.55 -10.23 18.05
CA LEU A 497 14.56 -9.14 18.18
C LEU A 497 14.37 -8.77 19.65
N GLU A 498 13.96 -7.54 19.94
CA GLU A 498 13.59 -7.15 21.32
C GLU A 498 12.50 -8.07 21.89
N ASN A 499 12.54 -8.33 23.20
CA ASN A 499 11.51 -9.10 23.89
C ASN A 499 10.20 -8.29 24.02
N ARG A 500 9.42 -8.26 22.94
CA ARG A 500 8.17 -7.50 22.83
C ARG A 500 7.16 -8.27 22.00
N GLY A 501 5.89 -8.21 22.42
CA GLY A 501 4.80 -8.88 21.70
C GLY A 501 4.86 -10.41 21.70
N ARG A 502 5.58 -11.00 22.68
CA ARG A 502 5.70 -12.45 22.92
C ARG A 502 6.18 -13.21 21.69
N ASP A 503 5.60 -14.37 21.41
CA ASP A 503 5.86 -15.16 20.21
C ASP A 503 5.18 -14.60 18.95
N ILE A 504 4.29 -13.61 19.10
CA ILE A 504 3.44 -13.10 18.01
C ILE A 504 4.19 -12.07 17.17
N LEU A 505 4.72 -11.00 17.77
CA LEU A 505 5.41 -9.96 17.00
C LEU A 505 6.66 -10.51 16.28
N PRO A 506 7.54 -11.29 16.94
CA PRO A 506 8.64 -11.99 16.26
C PRO A 506 8.18 -12.89 15.12
N PHE A 507 7.07 -13.62 15.31
CA PHE A 507 6.49 -14.43 14.25
C PHE A 507 6.01 -13.60 13.07
N LEU A 508 5.37 -12.45 13.29
CA LEU A 508 4.94 -11.58 12.18
C LEU A 508 6.13 -11.04 11.38
N HIS A 509 7.24 -10.69 12.03
CA HIS A 509 8.49 -10.32 11.34
C HIS A 509 9.07 -11.49 10.51
N ALA A 510 9.10 -12.68 11.10
CA ALA A 510 9.56 -13.89 10.41
C ALA A 510 8.65 -14.26 9.22
N ALA A 511 7.34 -14.24 9.41
CA ALA A 511 6.33 -14.52 8.39
C ALA A 511 6.37 -13.51 7.24
N GLU A 512 6.56 -12.23 7.54
CA GLU A 512 6.72 -11.19 6.53
C GLU A 512 7.92 -11.46 5.63
N ARG A 513 9.08 -11.72 6.24
CA ARG A 513 10.31 -12.02 5.53
C ARG A 513 10.16 -13.29 4.67
N LEU A 514 9.69 -14.39 5.25
CA LEU A 514 9.54 -15.66 4.54
C LEU A 514 8.55 -15.56 3.37
N LEU A 515 7.46 -14.81 3.54
CA LEU A 515 6.48 -14.60 2.47
C LEU A 515 7.10 -13.81 1.31
N ARG A 516 7.92 -12.81 1.59
CA ARG A 516 8.68 -12.07 0.57
C ARG A 516 9.70 -12.97 -0.13
N ASP A 517 10.33 -13.88 0.61
CA ASP A 517 11.30 -14.85 0.09
C ASP A 517 10.63 -16.01 -0.69
N GLY A 518 9.29 -15.98 -0.84
CA GLY A 518 8.52 -16.92 -1.67
C GLY A 518 8.08 -18.19 -0.96
N VAL A 519 8.28 -18.30 0.36
CA VAL A 519 7.82 -19.45 1.16
C VAL A 519 6.29 -19.48 1.21
N ASP A 520 5.72 -20.66 0.96
CA ASP A 520 4.26 -20.82 0.92
C ASP A 520 3.67 -21.13 2.29
N VAL A 521 4.23 -22.13 2.98
CA VAL A 521 3.66 -22.74 4.19
C VAL A 521 4.73 -22.85 5.28
N VAL A 522 4.35 -22.51 6.51
CA VAL A 522 5.20 -22.65 7.71
C VAL A 522 4.46 -23.36 8.83
N LEU A 523 5.21 -24.09 9.66
CA LEU A 523 4.79 -24.52 10.99
C LEU A 523 5.27 -23.49 12.03
N LYS A 524 4.34 -22.81 12.71
CA LYS A 524 4.64 -21.88 13.79
C LYS A 524 4.70 -22.61 15.12
N LEU A 525 5.84 -22.51 15.80
CA LEU A 525 6.09 -23.06 17.14
C LEU A 525 6.69 -22.00 18.06
N HIS A 526 6.66 -22.26 19.36
CA HIS A 526 7.42 -21.49 20.33
C HIS A 526 7.80 -22.34 21.54
N THR A 527 8.87 -21.96 22.23
CA THR A 527 9.24 -22.58 23.50
C THR A 527 8.26 -22.09 24.56
N LYS A 528 7.15 -22.81 24.73
CA LYS A 528 6.13 -22.46 25.73
C LYS A 528 6.52 -23.02 27.08
N ARG A 529 6.54 -22.19 28.13
CA ARG A 529 6.66 -22.64 29.52
C ARG A 529 5.67 -21.83 30.35
N SER A 530 4.77 -22.50 31.07
CA SER A 530 3.89 -21.83 32.02
C SER A 530 4.52 -21.88 33.40
N THR A 531 4.98 -20.73 33.90
CA THR A 531 5.46 -20.61 35.29
C THR A 531 4.34 -20.63 36.33
N HIS A 532 3.09 -20.45 35.89
CA HIS A 532 1.90 -20.29 36.76
C HIS A 532 0.88 -21.43 36.67
N LEU A 533 1.01 -22.34 35.70
CA LEU A 533 0.10 -23.48 35.51
C LEU A 533 0.85 -24.79 35.78
N HIS A 534 0.29 -25.65 36.63
CA HIS A 534 0.87 -26.96 36.95
C HIS A 534 0.95 -27.92 35.74
N ASN A 535 0.23 -27.64 34.64
CA ASN A 535 0.13 -28.49 33.45
C ASN A 535 0.70 -27.87 32.15
N GLY A 536 1.52 -26.81 32.25
CA GLY A 536 2.05 -26.10 31.07
C GLY A 536 2.94 -26.94 30.14
N ASP A 537 3.74 -27.85 30.70
CA ASP A 537 4.60 -28.75 29.92
C ASP A 537 3.79 -29.82 29.18
N ALA A 538 2.70 -30.30 29.80
CA ALA A 538 1.75 -31.21 29.14
C ALA A 538 1.06 -30.51 27.97
N TRP A 539 0.65 -29.24 28.15
CA TRP A 539 0.05 -28.45 27.07
C TRP A 539 0.99 -28.29 25.87
N ARG A 540 2.27 -27.97 26.12
CA ARG A 540 3.28 -27.87 25.05
C ARG A 540 3.46 -29.20 24.32
N SER A 541 3.65 -30.28 25.06
CA SER A 541 3.87 -31.62 24.50
C SER A 541 2.71 -32.06 23.62
N GLU A 542 1.48 -31.80 24.06
CA GLU A 542 0.25 -32.09 23.32
C GLU A 542 0.15 -31.30 22.00
N LEU A 543 0.42 -29.98 22.03
CA LEU A 543 0.44 -29.15 20.82
C LEU A 543 1.47 -29.65 19.80
N LEU A 544 2.69 -29.95 20.27
CA LEU A 544 3.77 -30.42 19.42
C LEU A 544 3.47 -31.77 18.78
N GLN A 545 2.99 -32.74 19.58
CA GLN A 545 2.62 -34.05 19.07
C GLN A 545 1.48 -33.96 18.05
N ARG A 546 0.50 -33.09 18.28
CA ARG A 546 -0.63 -32.93 17.37
C ARG A 546 -0.24 -32.31 16.02
N LEU A 547 0.65 -31.32 16.03
CA LEU A 547 1.06 -30.57 14.83
C LEU A 547 2.19 -31.25 14.05
N ALA A 548 3.15 -31.86 14.76
CA ALA A 548 4.40 -32.36 14.22
C ALA A 548 4.67 -33.83 14.57
N GLY A 549 3.65 -34.56 15.01
CA GLY A 549 3.72 -36.01 15.23
C GLY A 549 4.17 -36.77 13.98
N ALA A 550 4.72 -37.97 14.18
CA ALA A 550 5.13 -38.87 13.10
C ALA A 550 3.99 -39.04 12.08
N ASP A 551 4.33 -38.97 10.79
CA ASP A 551 3.45 -38.98 9.61
C ASP A 551 2.41 -37.83 9.50
N ARG A 552 2.04 -37.16 10.60
CA ARG A 552 1.06 -36.06 10.59
C ARG A 552 1.59 -34.85 9.81
N ALA A 553 2.81 -34.41 10.07
CA ALA A 553 3.40 -33.23 9.44
C ALA A 553 3.44 -33.36 7.90
N ALA A 554 3.86 -34.53 7.41
CA ALA A 554 3.92 -34.82 5.98
C ALA A 554 2.53 -34.78 5.31
N ARG A 555 1.51 -35.35 5.97
CA ARG A 555 0.13 -35.31 5.49
C ARG A 555 -0.48 -33.90 5.50
N VAL A 556 -0.14 -33.08 6.51
CA VAL A 556 -0.56 -31.67 6.54
C VAL A 556 0.04 -30.90 5.37
N LEU A 557 1.34 -31.05 5.11
CA LEU A 557 2.00 -30.43 3.95
C LEU A 557 1.38 -30.88 2.63
N GLN A 558 1.08 -32.18 2.49
CA GLN A 558 0.41 -32.71 1.31
C GLN A 558 -0.96 -32.06 1.10
N ALA A 559 -1.73 -31.86 2.16
CA ALA A 559 -3.03 -31.19 2.07
C ALA A 559 -2.89 -29.72 1.64
N PHE A 560 -1.90 -28.99 2.15
CA PHE A 560 -1.62 -27.63 1.65
C PHE A 560 -1.25 -27.62 0.16
N ALA A 561 -0.53 -28.63 -0.33
CA ALA A 561 -0.20 -28.74 -1.75
C ALA A 561 -1.44 -29.02 -2.62
N GLN A 562 -2.42 -29.76 -2.09
CA GLN A 562 -3.63 -30.17 -2.81
C GLN A 562 -4.78 -29.15 -2.70
N GLU A 563 -4.82 -28.36 -1.63
CA GLU A 563 -5.88 -27.42 -1.33
C GLU A 563 -5.34 -25.97 -1.27
N PRO A 564 -5.40 -25.22 -2.39
CA PRO A 564 -4.97 -23.81 -2.41
C PRO A 564 -5.72 -22.92 -1.41
N ALA A 565 -6.97 -23.26 -1.10
CA ALA A 565 -7.80 -22.55 -0.13
C ALA A 565 -7.48 -22.90 1.33
N LEU A 566 -6.67 -23.93 1.61
CA LEU A 566 -6.26 -24.24 2.98
C LEU A 566 -5.31 -23.15 3.50
N GLY A 567 -5.72 -22.45 4.56
CA GLY A 567 -5.00 -21.33 5.15
C GLY A 567 -4.29 -21.69 6.43
N LEU A 568 -5.03 -22.19 7.43
CA LEU A 568 -4.49 -22.52 8.74
C LEU A 568 -4.91 -23.93 9.17
N VAL A 569 -3.99 -24.66 9.79
CA VAL A 569 -4.28 -25.95 10.44
C VAL A 569 -3.87 -25.87 11.90
N ALA A 570 -4.87 -25.93 12.77
CA ALA A 570 -4.74 -25.92 14.23
C ALA A 570 -4.54 -27.34 14.78
N PRO A 571 -3.94 -27.51 15.96
CA PRO A 571 -4.05 -28.77 16.68
C PRO A 571 -5.51 -28.95 17.14
N GLU A 572 -6.06 -30.15 16.93
CA GLU A 572 -7.39 -30.49 17.42
C GLU A 572 -7.51 -30.20 18.92
N GLY A 573 -8.71 -29.83 19.40
CA GLY A 573 -8.94 -29.47 20.81
C GLY A 573 -8.47 -28.07 21.22
N HIS A 574 -7.71 -27.36 20.37
CA HIS A 574 -7.26 -25.99 20.62
C HIS A 574 -7.86 -24.94 19.67
N LEU A 575 -8.77 -25.37 18.78
CA LEU A 575 -9.60 -24.46 17.98
C LEU A 575 -10.89 -24.18 18.75
N LEU A 576 -10.93 -23.04 19.45
CA LEU A 576 -11.96 -22.74 20.46
C LEU A 576 -12.93 -21.65 19.98
N PRO A 577 -14.21 -21.67 20.42
CA PRO A 577 -15.17 -20.63 20.10
C PRO A 577 -14.77 -19.29 20.71
N LEU A 578 -14.47 -18.29 19.88
CA LEU A 578 -13.96 -16.99 20.33
C LEU A 578 -14.94 -16.28 21.27
N ALA A 579 -16.24 -16.44 21.06
CA ALA A 579 -17.29 -15.84 21.88
C ALA A 579 -17.16 -16.18 23.38
N GLU A 580 -16.61 -17.35 23.71
CA GLU A 580 -16.45 -17.84 25.08
C GLU A 580 -15.09 -17.49 25.71
N PHE A 581 -14.11 -17.02 24.93
CA PHE A 581 -12.72 -16.83 25.39
C PHE A 581 -12.14 -15.48 24.98
N TRP A 582 -12.96 -14.42 25.06
CA TRP A 582 -12.51 -13.06 24.79
C TRP A 582 -11.49 -12.56 25.80
N GLY A 583 -11.69 -12.86 27.09
CA GLY A 583 -10.96 -12.21 28.17
C GLY A 583 -11.01 -10.68 28.04
N GLY A 584 -9.88 -10.01 28.25
CA GLY A 584 -9.73 -8.55 28.10
C GLY A 584 -9.48 -8.05 26.66
N ASN A 585 -9.54 -8.92 25.65
CA ASN A 585 -9.00 -8.59 24.31
C ASN A 585 -9.93 -7.82 23.37
N ARG A 586 -11.20 -7.60 23.73
CA ARG A 586 -12.21 -7.03 22.81
C ARG A 586 -11.78 -5.68 22.23
N ALA A 587 -11.24 -4.79 23.05
CA ALA A 587 -10.79 -3.47 22.60
C ALA A 587 -9.60 -3.56 21.63
N ALA A 588 -8.60 -4.40 21.94
CA ALA A 588 -7.45 -4.65 21.08
C ALA A 588 -7.86 -5.30 19.75
N ALA A 589 -8.81 -6.23 19.78
CA ALA A 589 -9.32 -6.89 18.59
C ALA A 589 -10.10 -5.91 17.70
N ASP A 590 -10.97 -5.08 18.26
CA ASP A 590 -11.70 -4.05 17.50
C ASP A 590 -10.74 -3.00 16.89
N TYR A 591 -9.65 -2.65 17.59
CA TYR A 591 -8.55 -1.86 17.02
C TYR A 591 -7.91 -2.57 15.80
N LEU A 592 -7.52 -3.85 15.94
CA LEU A 592 -6.92 -4.61 14.84
C LEU A 592 -7.86 -4.78 13.64
N LEU A 593 -9.15 -5.02 13.87
CA LEU A 593 -10.14 -5.12 12.80
C LEU A 593 -10.31 -3.80 12.04
N ARG A 594 -10.20 -2.64 12.71
CA ARG A 594 -10.09 -1.34 12.02
C ARG A 594 -8.79 -1.24 11.24
N ARG A 595 -7.66 -1.56 11.88
CA ARG A 595 -6.32 -1.39 11.31
C ARG A 595 -6.10 -2.22 10.04
N THR A 596 -6.72 -3.40 9.99
CA THR A 596 -6.70 -4.34 8.86
C THR A 596 -7.86 -4.12 7.87
N GLY A 597 -8.85 -3.29 8.20
CA GLY A 597 -9.99 -3.00 7.34
C GLY A 597 -11.01 -4.14 7.23
N HIS A 598 -11.22 -4.89 8.33
CA HIS A 598 -12.06 -6.09 8.40
C HIS A 598 -13.07 -6.07 9.56
N ARG A 599 -13.59 -4.89 9.94
CA ARG A 599 -14.60 -4.73 11.01
C ARG A 599 -15.89 -5.54 10.81
N ASP A 600 -16.17 -5.96 9.58
CA ASP A 600 -17.33 -6.77 9.24
C ASP A 600 -17.12 -8.29 9.48
N THR A 601 -15.99 -8.67 10.07
CA THR A 601 -15.72 -10.05 10.50
C THR A 601 -16.75 -10.50 11.53
N ARG A 602 -17.35 -11.68 11.30
CA ARG A 602 -18.41 -12.25 12.15
C ARG A 602 -17.82 -12.96 13.37
N LEU A 603 -17.43 -12.20 14.39
CA LEU A 603 -16.74 -12.73 15.55
C LEU A 603 -17.60 -13.62 16.47
N ALA A 604 -18.93 -13.51 16.42
CA ALA A 604 -19.82 -14.27 17.30
C ALA A 604 -19.79 -15.79 17.07
N GLN A 605 -19.45 -16.22 15.85
CA GLN A 605 -19.36 -17.63 15.46
C GLN A 605 -17.91 -18.04 15.15
N ALA A 606 -16.97 -17.11 15.32
CA ALA A 606 -15.60 -17.34 14.93
C ALA A 606 -14.88 -18.22 15.95
N GLN A 607 -13.85 -18.93 15.49
CA GLN A 607 -12.96 -19.70 16.33
C GLN A 607 -11.56 -19.09 16.34
N PHE A 608 -10.77 -19.39 17.36
CA PHE A 608 -9.36 -18.99 17.43
C PHE A 608 -8.49 -20.16 17.88
N ILE A 609 -7.20 -20.07 17.54
CA ILE A 609 -6.22 -21.12 17.84
C ILE A 609 -5.54 -20.79 19.18
N SER A 610 -5.97 -21.46 20.24
CA SER A 610 -5.41 -21.28 21.57
C SER A 610 -3.99 -21.83 21.67
N GLY A 611 -3.09 -21.03 22.24
CA GLY A 611 -1.70 -21.42 22.48
C GLY A 611 -0.75 -21.10 21.33
N SER A 612 -1.24 -20.44 20.28
CA SER A 612 -0.45 -19.81 19.22
C SER A 612 0.55 -20.71 18.48
N MET A 613 0.30 -22.03 18.40
CA MET A 613 1.04 -22.96 17.55
C MET A 613 0.11 -23.54 16.48
N PHE A 614 0.51 -23.45 15.21
CA PHE A 614 -0.31 -23.89 14.07
C PHE A 614 0.50 -23.93 12.79
N TRP A 615 -0.02 -24.63 11.78
CA TRP A 615 0.44 -24.48 10.41
C TRP A 615 -0.25 -23.30 9.73
N ALA A 616 0.48 -22.55 8.91
CA ALA A 616 -0.05 -21.43 8.15
C ALA A 616 0.50 -21.38 6.73
N ARG A 617 -0.40 -21.25 5.76
CA ARG A 617 -0.08 -20.64 4.48
C ARG A 617 0.14 -19.15 4.72
N LEU A 618 1.33 -18.65 4.41
CA LEU A 618 1.70 -17.27 4.75
C LEU A 618 0.79 -16.24 4.08
N GLN A 619 0.26 -16.52 2.89
CA GLN A 619 -0.70 -15.65 2.21
C GLN A 619 -2.00 -15.43 3.01
N ALA A 620 -2.39 -16.38 3.88
CA ALA A 620 -3.56 -16.22 4.75
C ALA A 620 -3.33 -15.18 5.87
N LEU A 621 -2.07 -14.84 6.16
CA LEU A 621 -1.68 -13.87 7.19
C LEU A 621 -1.60 -12.43 6.68
N ARG A 622 -1.79 -12.21 5.37
CA ARG A 622 -1.72 -10.89 4.74
C ARG A 622 -2.50 -9.78 5.45
N PRO A 623 -3.73 -9.98 5.96
CA PRO A 623 -4.44 -8.93 6.70
C PRO A 623 -3.60 -8.29 7.81
N LEU A 624 -2.85 -9.10 8.55
CA LEU A 624 -1.96 -8.64 9.61
C LEU A 624 -0.66 -8.07 9.04
N LEU A 625 -0.02 -8.82 8.13
CA LEU A 625 1.30 -8.46 7.60
C LEU A 625 1.26 -7.17 6.75
N ASP A 626 0.19 -6.94 5.98
CA ASP A 626 0.00 -5.75 5.13
C ASP A 626 -0.48 -4.51 5.88
N SER A 627 -0.91 -4.67 7.13
CA SER A 627 -1.34 -3.52 7.93
C SER A 627 -0.16 -2.64 8.37
N GLY A 628 1.07 -3.19 8.35
CA GLY A 628 2.29 -2.49 8.74
C GLY A 628 2.21 -1.99 10.18
N LEU A 629 1.89 -2.89 11.11
CA LEU A 629 1.94 -2.62 12.54
C LEU A 629 3.37 -2.28 12.96
N CYS A 630 3.51 -1.30 13.83
CA CYS A 630 4.77 -0.93 14.44
C CYS A 630 5.02 -1.73 15.73
N PRO A 631 6.29 -2.05 16.06
CA PRO A 631 6.63 -2.68 17.34
C PRO A 631 6.05 -1.94 18.55
N SER A 632 6.06 -0.60 18.56
CA SER A 632 5.50 0.19 19.68
C SER A 632 4.00 0.01 19.93
N GLU A 633 3.24 -0.53 18.98
CA GLU A 633 1.83 -0.89 19.17
C GLU A 633 1.66 -2.14 20.04
N PHE A 634 2.73 -2.92 20.21
CA PHE A 634 2.79 -4.07 21.10
C PHE A 634 3.36 -3.64 22.46
N GLU A 635 2.69 -4.08 23.51
CA GLU A 635 3.06 -3.81 24.89
C GLU A 635 4.45 -4.41 25.22
N PRO A 636 5.31 -3.69 25.96
CA PRO A 636 6.55 -4.26 26.51
C PRO A 636 6.22 -5.47 27.39
N GLU A 637 7.00 -6.55 27.32
CA GLU A 637 6.73 -7.75 28.12
C GLU A 637 7.03 -7.50 29.61
N GLN A 638 6.01 -7.60 30.46
CA GLN A 638 6.08 -7.45 31.92
C GLN A 638 5.36 -8.60 32.65
N GLY A 639 5.14 -9.74 31.97
CA GLY A 639 4.42 -10.89 32.51
C GLY A 639 2.90 -10.78 32.42
N GLN A 640 2.37 -9.94 31.51
CA GLN A 640 0.93 -9.72 31.39
C GLN A 640 0.18 -11.01 31.02
N LEU A 641 -0.94 -11.32 31.67
CA LEU A 641 -1.64 -12.58 31.38
C LEU A 641 -2.61 -12.48 30.20
N ASP A 642 -3.10 -11.28 29.87
CA ASP A 642 -4.10 -11.06 28.83
C ASP A 642 -4.16 -9.57 28.38
N ALA A 643 -5.07 -9.23 27.46
CA ALA A 643 -5.44 -7.85 27.05
C ALA A 643 -4.37 -7.04 26.31
N THR A 644 -3.40 -7.73 25.70
CA THR A 644 -2.34 -7.13 24.87
C THR A 644 -2.65 -7.26 23.38
N LEU A 645 -1.96 -6.50 22.53
CA LEU A 645 -2.10 -6.62 21.09
C LEU A 645 -1.70 -8.02 20.58
N ALA A 646 -0.70 -8.66 21.22
CA ALA A 646 -0.31 -10.03 20.89
C ALA A 646 -1.46 -11.03 21.11
N HIS A 647 -2.16 -10.95 22.25
CA HIS A 647 -3.32 -11.80 22.52
C HIS A 647 -4.49 -11.51 21.54
N ALA A 648 -4.67 -10.25 21.14
CA ALA A 648 -5.67 -9.89 20.15
C ALA A 648 -5.36 -10.46 18.75
N VAL A 649 -4.09 -10.46 18.33
CA VAL A 649 -3.66 -11.13 17.11
C VAL A 649 -3.91 -12.64 17.20
N GLU A 650 -3.60 -13.28 18.33
CA GLU A 650 -3.90 -14.71 18.55
C GLU A 650 -5.40 -14.99 18.38
N ARG A 651 -6.27 -14.08 18.83
CA ARG A 651 -7.73 -14.21 18.72
C ARG A 651 -8.24 -14.01 17.29
N LEU A 652 -7.52 -13.21 16.49
CA LEU A 652 -7.97 -12.77 15.17
C LEU A 652 -7.28 -13.46 14.00
N VAL A 653 -6.18 -14.20 14.19
CA VAL A 653 -5.46 -14.85 13.08
C VAL A 653 -6.35 -15.77 12.24
N ALA A 654 -7.14 -16.63 12.88
CA ALA A 654 -8.08 -17.52 12.18
C ALA A 654 -9.27 -16.77 11.57
N PRO A 655 -10.01 -15.92 12.30
CA PRO A 655 -11.12 -15.16 11.73
C PRO A 655 -10.71 -14.27 10.55
N LEU A 656 -9.51 -13.68 10.60
CA LEU A 656 -8.98 -12.87 9.50
C LEU A 656 -8.62 -13.72 8.28
N ALA A 657 -8.01 -14.89 8.47
CA ALA A 657 -7.73 -15.84 7.38
C ALA A 657 -9.02 -16.27 6.67
N GLU A 658 -10.07 -16.60 7.42
CA GLU A 658 -11.40 -16.89 6.88
C GLU A 658 -12.02 -15.69 6.15
N ARG A 659 -11.86 -14.49 6.71
CA ARG A 659 -12.39 -13.26 6.10
C ARG A 659 -11.82 -13.00 4.71
N VAL A 660 -10.56 -13.37 4.46
CA VAL A 660 -9.92 -13.26 3.14
C VAL A 660 -10.00 -14.54 2.29
N GLY A 661 -10.90 -15.47 2.67
CA GLY A 661 -11.30 -16.59 1.82
C GLY A 661 -10.54 -17.90 2.04
N TYR A 662 -9.71 -18.00 3.08
CA TYR A 662 -9.03 -19.25 3.41
C TYR A 662 -9.83 -20.12 4.39
N ARG A 663 -9.65 -21.43 4.26
CA ARG A 663 -10.18 -22.44 5.17
C ARG A 663 -9.28 -22.57 6.40
N VAL A 664 -9.90 -22.62 7.57
CA VAL A 664 -9.27 -22.99 8.83
C VAL A 664 -9.81 -24.34 9.28
N THR A 665 -8.95 -25.23 9.75
CA THR A 665 -9.34 -26.59 10.16
C THR A 665 -8.38 -27.14 11.22
N THR A 666 -8.65 -28.34 11.73
CA THR A 666 -7.75 -29.03 12.66
C THR A 666 -6.96 -30.14 11.96
N VAL A 667 -5.84 -30.57 12.56
CA VAL A 667 -5.11 -31.74 12.06
C VAL A 667 -6.01 -32.98 12.06
N ALA A 668 -6.77 -33.24 13.13
CA ALA A 668 -7.68 -34.39 13.16
C ALA A 668 -8.68 -34.40 12.00
N ASP A 669 -9.38 -33.28 11.76
CA ASP A 669 -10.36 -33.18 10.66
C ASP A 669 -9.72 -33.39 9.29
N LEU A 670 -8.55 -32.77 9.08
CA LEU A 670 -7.77 -32.91 7.85
C LEU A 670 -7.37 -34.37 7.57
N LEU A 671 -7.06 -35.12 8.63
CA LEU A 671 -6.61 -36.50 8.54
C LEU A 671 -7.75 -37.52 8.62
N GLY A 672 -9.00 -37.08 8.78
CA GLY A 672 -10.18 -37.94 8.94
C GLY A 672 -10.25 -38.66 10.29
N GLN A 673 -9.67 -38.08 11.33
CA GLN A 673 -9.63 -38.64 12.69
C GLN A 673 -10.82 -38.15 13.53
N PRO A 674 -11.30 -38.94 14.50
CA PRO A 674 -12.44 -38.55 15.31
C PRO A 674 -12.14 -37.26 16.11
N PRO A 675 -13.16 -36.41 16.33
CA PRO A 675 -12.98 -35.20 17.11
C PRO A 675 -12.59 -35.56 18.56
N PRO A 676 -11.82 -34.70 19.24
CA PRO A 676 -11.48 -34.91 20.64
C PRO A 676 -12.78 -34.95 21.49
N VAL A 677 -12.80 -35.83 22.49
CA VAL A 677 -13.93 -35.93 23.43
C VAL A 677 -14.06 -34.61 24.18
N SER A 678 -15.25 -34.01 24.14
CA SER A 678 -15.55 -32.73 24.79
C SER A 678 -15.42 -32.84 26.31
N ALA A 679 -14.26 -32.44 26.84
CA ALA A 679 -14.05 -32.08 28.24
C ALA A 679 -13.91 -30.55 28.36
N ASP A 680 -14.12 -30.00 29.55
CA ASP A 680 -13.82 -28.58 29.81
C ASP A 680 -12.36 -28.27 29.43
N TYR A 681 -12.14 -27.15 28.74
CA TYR A 681 -10.82 -26.79 28.24
C TYR A 681 -9.87 -26.48 29.41
N ALA A 682 -8.90 -27.37 29.64
CA ALA A 682 -8.07 -27.38 30.84
C ALA A 682 -7.03 -26.24 30.93
N TYR A 683 -6.90 -25.40 29.89
CA TYR A 683 -5.79 -24.45 29.75
C TYR A 683 -6.21 -22.97 29.67
N ALA A 684 -7.50 -22.67 29.60
CA ALA A 684 -8.00 -21.29 29.63
C ALA A 684 -9.36 -21.22 30.34
N GLN A 685 -9.59 -20.12 31.06
CA GLN A 685 -10.87 -19.84 31.68
C GLN A 685 -11.85 -19.26 30.66
N ARG A 686 -13.11 -19.70 30.72
CA ARG A 686 -14.18 -19.07 29.94
C ARG A 686 -14.38 -17.63 30.44
N SER A 687 -14.72 -16.74 29.51
CA SER A 687 -15.07 -15.36 29.82
C SER A 687 -16.38 -15.34 30.61
N SER A 688 -16.38 -14.62 31.73
CA SER A 688 -17.58 -14.37 32.55
C SER A 688 -18.60 -13.51 31.82
#